data_AF-A0A2S9Y2Y9-F1
#
_entry.id   AF-A0A2S9Y2Y9-F1
#
_cell.length_a   1.000
_cell.length_b   1.000
_cell.length_c   1.000
_cell.angle_alpha   90.00
_cell.angle_beta   90.00
_cell.angle_gamma   90.00
#
_symmetry.space_group_name_H-M   'P 1'
#
loop_
_entity.id
_entity.type
_entity.pdbx_description
1 polymer ?
#
loop_
_entity_poly.entity_id
_entity_poly.type
_entity_poly.pdbx_seq_one_letter_code
_entity_poly.pdbx_strand_id
1 'polypeptide(L)'
;MRFAALTLLLALLPLTALAVEPVDVSVERGLFMDAVAFPVVLSCATPGATITYTLDGSDPRTSMTAHSGPSGTQVLIDPNASAAPGVVLRAYASLDPDPPSKIAAHTYIFLPDVLTQPADLPGWQTYDYNGGGGPAHHDYEMDPAIVEDIAYTQEMIPALTAIPTMSLSAEQGALWSAYRGDAEIMVSIEVIYPEGDSEDTTGGLERHSHDRVKNSMRLSFKSQYEDPKWSTDLLSRGPLNGETATGNFDRLVLRGGNNRSWARNWNPDRTTYTTDQWMRDTSIELSGVGSHGTFVHLYLNGVYFGLYNPVERLDEWFTSAYMGGLETDWFAISHAGPKGGDPARWEYLSGPLKDADMAELGNYQELREYLNVDVFSDYLLLHWYAGVRDWPGNNWWGGNQNVPAAPFMFFTWDGEWSFGVGMGSPTQPQVHPDFLAGVGKGAGPSTARIFNSAKHSPEFMLAFADRAYRALYNDGALRDDYARARWQALADHLRTPVVAESARWGDAVIGGPTRTRDEDWQDEVDFQDAYMDGAAANLITALRTEGYYPLVDPPLVFEGADLIEFTQLELAPDTPLAVRLELDGGAGTIYYTVDGSDPRAVGGAPQGIDGDVTVDVNLVSPVVLRARTLDGNEWSALHVLDLHGVSMGDGDGDPGDGDGDPGDGDGDGDGNGDGDDDGSETGTAGDEPSSDSNGAGCGCAVGPVGAPPVLILFGLGVWRQRRRANELARENPASV
;
A
#
# COMPACT_ATOMS: atom_id res chain seq x y z
N MET A 1 -3.98 7.73 83.03
CA MET A 1 -3.04 6.64 82.65
C MET A 1 -3.37 6.29 81.20
N ARG A 2 -2.79 6.93 80.18
CA ARG A 2 -1.51 6.63 79.47
C ARG A 2 -1.44 5.18 78.94
N PHE A 3 -1.78 4.97 77.66
CA PHE A 3 -0.93 4.43 76.56
C PHE A 3 -1.76 3.74 75.45
N ALA A 4 -1.22 3.83 74.21
CA ALA A 4 -1.54 3.08 72.98
C ALA A 4 -2.82 3.51 72.20
N ALA A 5 -2.84 3.66 70.88
CA ALA A 5 -1.83 3.53 69.84
C ALA A 5 -2.28 4.40 68.64
N LEU A 6 -1.33 5.11 68.03
CA LEU A 6 -1.50 5.77 66.74
C LEU A 6 -1.06 4.76 65.68
N THR A 7 -1.99 4.11 64.99
CA THR A 7 -1.66 3.18 63.90
C THR A 7 -1.77 3.91 62.57
N LEU A 8 -0.60 4.11 61.96
CA LEU A 8 -0.34 4.59 60.63
C LEU A 8 -0.98 3.62 59.61
N LEU A 9 -1.97 4.06 58.82
CA LEU A 9 -2.41 3.32 57.64
C LEU A 9 -1.54 3.81 56.47
N LEU A 10 -0.40 3.15 56.26
CA LEU A 10 0.40 3.33 55.04
C LEU A 10 -0.29 2.50 53.94
N ALA A 11 -0.86 3.16 52.95
CA ALA A 11 -1.33 2.50 51.74
C ALA A 11 -0.12 1.92 51.00
N LEU A 12 0.02 0.59 51.01
CA LEU A 12 0.90 -0.15 50.11
C LEU A 12 0.27 -0.12 48.72
N LEU A 13 0.56 0.93 47.95
CA LEU A 13 0.53 0.84 46.49
C LEU A 13 1.67 -0.12 46.09
N PRO A 14 1.44 -1.16 45.26
CA PRO A 14 2.55 -1.87 44.66
C PRO A 14 3.33 -0.83 43.84
N LEU A 15 4.59 -0.58 44.22
CA LEU A 15 5.54 0.03 43.30
C LEU A 15 5.64 -0.94 42.12
N THR A 16 4.96 -0.64 41.02
CA THR A 16 5.34 -1.19 39.73
C THR A 16 6.76 -0.70 39.48
N ALA A 17 7.71 -1.62 39.37
CA ALA A 17 9.08 -1.34 39.00
C ALA A 17 9.08 -0.45 37.75
N LEU A 18 9.77 0.70 37.80
CA LEU A 18 9.88 1.59 36.66
C LEU A 18 10.80 0.92 35.65
N ALA A 19 10.38 0.76 34.40
CA ALA A 19 11.26 0.22 33.37
C ALA A 19 12.52 1.11 33.25
N VAL A 20 13.67 0.48 33.02
CA VAL A 20 14.93 1.19 32.78
C VAL A 20 14.80 2.03 31.51
N GLU A 21 15.14 3.32 31.60
CA GLU A 21 15.15 4.24 30.46
C GLU A 21 16.00 3.70 29.28
N PRO A 22 15.59 3.97 28.02
CA PRO A 22 16.34 3.55 26.84
C PRO A 22 17.81 3.99 26.84
N VAL A 23 18.64 3.22 26.13
CA VAL A 23 20.03 3.61 25.84
C VAL A 23 20.02 4.74 24.82
N ASP A 24 20.70 5.83 25.15
CA ASP A 24 20.99 6.94 24.26
C ASP A 24 22.38 6.74 23.64
N VAL A 25 22.48 6.95 22.33
CA VAL A 25 23.67 6.68 21.53
C VAL A 25 24.14 8.02 20.94
N SER A 26 25.37 8.43 21.24
CA SER A 26 25.81 9.80 20.93
C SER A 26 25.99 10.13 19.45
N VAL A 27 25.99 9.12 18.58
CA VAL A 27 26.09 9.28 17.12
C VAL A 27 24.92 8.53 16.50
N GLU A 28 24.18 9.21 15.64
CA GLU A 28 23.01 8.62 14.99
C GLU A 28 23.44 7.54 13.99
N ARG A 29 22.55 6.55 13.80
CA ARG A 29 22.64 5.60 12.68
C ARG A 29 22.69 6.36 11.35
N GLY A 30 23.28 5.77 10.31
CA GLY A 30 23.35 6.48 9.03
C GLY A 30 24.33 5.93 8.01
N LEU A 31 24.42 6.67 6.89
CA LEU A 31 25.34 6.44 5.78
C LEU A 31 26.55 7.38 5.91
N PHE A 32 27.75 6.82 5.93
CA PHE A 32 29.00 7.53 6.14
C PHE A 32 29.81 7.60 4.85
N MET A 33 30.23 8.81 4.48
CA MET A 33 31.01 9.06 3.25
C MET A 33 32.47 8.61 3.37
N ASP A 34 32.97 8.43 4.59
CA ASP A 34 34.35 8.03 4.87
C ASP A 34 34.36 6.77 5.76
N ALA A 35 35.19 5.79 5.40
CA ALA A 35 35.43 4.58 6.20
C ALA A 35 36.49 4.84 7.29
N VAL A 36 36.14 5.62 8.32
CA VAL A 36 37.03 5.98 9.42
C VAL A 36 36.42 5.60 10.76
N ALA A 37 37.21 4.99 11.64
CA ALA A 37 36.77 4.61 12.98
C ALA A 37 36.49 5.85 13.86
N PHE A 38 35.41 5.81 14.64
CA PHE A 38 35.02 6.89 15.54
C PHE A 38 34.44 6.37 16.87
N PRO A 39 34.59 7.14 17.97
CA PRO A 39 34.00 6.77 19.25
C PRO A 39 32.52 7.14 19.32
N VAL A 40 31.74 6.27 19.93
CA VAL A 40 30.34 6.46 20.32
C VAL A 40 30.24 6.36 21.83
N VAL A 41 29.43 7.20 22.45
CA VAL A 41 29.12 7.15 23.88
C VAL A 41 27.74 6.56 24.06
N LEU A 42 27.64 5.50 24.85
CA LEU A 42 26.39 4.92 25.30
C LEU A 42 26.02 5.50 26.66
N SER A 43 24.84 6.08 26.78
CA SER A 43 24.33 6.66 28.03
C SER A 43 22.93 6.16 28.37
N CYS A 44 22.58 6.19 29.64
CA CYS A 44 21.25 5.86 30.13
C CYS A 44 20.91 6.82 31.28
N ALA A 45 19.70 7.36 31.26
CA ALA A 45 19.23 8.33 32.27
C ALA A 45 18.96 7.66 33.63
N THR A 46 18.71 6.36 33.65
CA THR A 46 18.49 5.57 34.89
C THR A 46 19.79 5.47 35.68
N PRO A 47 19.91 6.10 36.86
CA PRO A 47 21.15 6.08 37.63
C PRO A 47 21.51 4.67 38.09
N GLY A 48 22.75 4.25 37.81
CA GLY A 48 23.26 2.92 38.19
C GLY A 48 22.94 1.80 37.21
N ALA A 49 22.22 2.07 36.11
CA ALA A 49 21.99 1.08 35.08
C ALA A 49 23.30 0.62 34.41
N THR A 50 23.36 -0.66 34.09
CA THR A 50 24.43 -1.28 33.29
C THR A 50 23.96 -1.35 31.85
N ILE A 51 24.77 -0.82 30.93
CA ILE A 51 24.55 -0.91 29.49
C ILE A 51 25.32 -2.12 28.97
N THR A 52 24.64 -2.99 28.25
CA THR A 52 25.23 -4.14 27.56
C THR A 52 25.01 -4.01 26.06
N TYR A 53 26.05 -4.24 25.26
CA TYR A 53 26.01 -4.03 23.82
C TYR A 53 26.81 -5.07 23.02
N THR A 54 26.48 -5.17 21.73
CA THR A 54 27.16 -5.97 20.70
C THR A 54 27.44 -5.11 19.47
N LEU A 55 28.36 -5.54 18.60
CA LEU A 55 28.78 -4.82 17.38
C LEU A 55 28.58 -5.65 16.09
N ASP A 56 27.97 -6.82 16.20
CA ASP A 56 27.84 -7.84 15.15
C ASP A 56 26.37 -8.18 14.83
N GLY A 57 25.41 -7.40 15.35
CA GLY A 57 23.98 -7.64 15.21
C GLY A 57 23.39 -8.70 16.15
N SER A 58 24.22 -9.42 16.93
CA SER A 58 23.73 -10.40 17.92
C SER A 58 22.93 -9.73 19.04
N ASP A 59 22.04 -10.48 19.69
CA ASP A 59 21.23 -9.94 20.80
C ASP A 59 22.11 -9.71 22.05
N PRO A 60 22.27 -8.46 22.53
CA PRO A 60 23.14 -8.17 23.67
C PRO A 60 22.69 -8.83 24.98
N ARG A 61 21.45 -9.33 25.07
CA ARG A 61 20.91 -10.00 26.27
C ARG A 61 21.41 -11.44 26.40
N THR A 62 21.76 -12.08 25.29
CA THR A 62 22.08 -13.51 25.24
C THR A 62 23.42 -13.82 24.59
N SER A 63 23.98 -12.86 23.84
CA SER A 63 25.22 -13.06 23.10
C SER A 63 26.44 -13.19 24.02
N MET A 64 27.34 -14.12 23.65
CA MET A 64 28.63 -14.27 24.32
C MET A 64 29.65 -13.21 23.90
N THR A 65 29.40 -12.48 22.81
CA THR A 65 30.24 -11.35 22.35
C THR A 65 29.83 -10.03 23.01
N ALA A 66 28.80 -10.05 23.86
CA ALA A 66 28.31 -8.86 24.51
C ALA A 66 29.34 -8.26 25.49
N HIS A 67 29.45 -6.94 25.45
CA HIS A 67 30.26 -6.13 26.35
C HIS A 67 29.35 -5.33 27.28
N SER A 68 29.76 -5.10 28.52
CA SER A 68 28.99 -4.31 29.49
C SER A 68 29.80 -3.20 30.12
N GLY A 69 29.14 -2.10 30.44
CA GLY A 69 29.72 -0.97 31.14
C GLY A 69 28.67 -0.03 31.75
N PRO A 70 29.09 0.97 32.54
CA PRO A 70 28.18 1.96 33.11
C PRO A 70 27.69 2.97 32.05
N SER A 71 26.72 3.80 32.39
CA SER A 71 26.36 4.99 31.60
C SER A 71 27.61 5.87 31.34
N GLY A 72 27.81 6.29 30.08
CA GLY A 72 29.03 6.94 29.60
C GLY A 72 30.08 5.98 29.01
N THR A 73 29.72 4.72 28.76
CA THR A 73 30.61 3.74 28.12
C THR A 73 30.99 4.21 26.72
N GLN A 74 32.29 4.22 26.42
CA GLN A 74 32.81 4.54 25.08
C GLN A 74 32.97 3.24 24.27
N VAL A 75 32.44 3.25 23.06
CA VAL A 75 32.48 2.16 22.09
C VAL A 75 33.18 2.68 20.84
N LEU A 76 34.14 1.94 20.31
CA LEU A 76 34.78 2.29 19.04
C LEU A 76 33.98 1.61 17.91
N ILE A 77 33.42 2.40 17.02
CA ILE A 77 32.89 1.91 15.75
C ILE A 77 34.05 1.89 14.77
N ASP A 78 34.51 0.69 14.38
CA ASP A 78 35.62 0.50 13.46
C ASP A 78 35.13 -0.20 12.18
N PRO A 79 35.12 0.48 11.03
CA PRO A 79 34.72 -0.14 9.75
C PRO A 79 35.56 -1.37 9.38
N ASN A 80 36.79 -1.49 9.92
CA ASN A 80 37.69 -2.60 9.63
C ASN A 80 37.52 -3.79 10.60
N ALA A 81 36.58 -3.71 11.55
CA ALA A 81 36.36 -4.78 12.53
C ALA A 81 35.77 -6.05 11.90
N SER A 82 35.14 -5.94 10.73
CA SER A 82 34.61 -7.05 9.96
C SER A 82 34.76 -6.80 8.45
N ALA A 83 34.40 -7.79 7.62
CA ALA A 83 34.34 -7.61 6.17
C ALA A 83 32.99 -7.04 5.70
N ALA A 84 31.98 -6.94 6.59
CA ALA A 84 30.72 -6.30 6.25
C ALA A 84 30.91 -4.78 6.16
N PRO A 85 30.31 -4.10 5.16
CA PRO A 85 30.41 -2.64 5.01
C PRO A 85 29.80 -1.80 6.13
N GLY A 86 29.04 -2.43 7.03
CA GLY A 86 28.38 -1.75 8.14
C GLY A 86 28.73 -2.38 9.48
N VAL A 87 28.76 -1.54 10.52
CA VAL A 87 28.87 -1.96 11.91
C VAL A 87 27.52 -1.79 12.59
N VAL A 88 27.04 -2.85 13.24
CA VAL A 88 25.72 -2.88 13.86
C VAL A 88 25.85 -2.85 15.38
N LEU A 89 25.62 -1.69 15.98
CA LEU A 89 25.58 -1.55 17.43
C LEU A 89 24.18 -1.89 17.95
N ARG A 90 24.05 -2.92 18.79
CA ARG A 90 22.80 -3.18 19.52
C ARG A 90 23.08 -3.08 21.00
N ALA A 91 22.30 -2.27 21.72
CA ALA A 91 22.52 -2.01 23.14
C ALA A 91 21.21 -2.01 23.93
N TYR A 92 21.26 -2.44 25.19
CA TYR A 92 20.16 -2.28 26.15
C TYR A 92 20.71 -1.96 27.54
N ALA A 93 19.87 -1.34 28.38
CA ALA A 93 20.19 -1.00 29.76
C ALA A 93 19.41 -1.89 30.73
N SER A 94 20.04 -2.25 31.85
CA SER A 94 19.43 -3.08 32.90
C SER A 94 19.82 -2.62 34.30
N LEU A 95 18.90 -2.80 35.25
CA LEU A 95 19.09 -2.53 36.67
C LEU A 95 18.15 -3.44 37.47
N ASP A 96 18.67 -4.44 38.18
CA ASP A 96 17.82 -5.33 39.01
C ASP A 96 17.20 -4.56 40.19
N PRO A 97 15.88 -4.66 40.46
CA PRO A 97 14.87 -5.56 39.88
C PRO A 97 13.97 -4.96 38.80
N ASP A 98 14.36 -3.82 38.22
CA ASP A 98 13.58 -3.12 37.22
C ASP A 98 13.61 -3.85 35.86
N PRO A 99 12.49 -3.85 35.10
CA PRO A 99 12.49 -4.36 33.74
C PRO A 99 13.53 -3.64 32.88
N PRO A 100 14.33 -4.37 32.07
CA PRO A 100 15.34 -3.76 31.21
C PRO A 100 14.71 -2.85 30.15
N SER A 101 15.53 -1.96 29.59
CA SER A 101 15.10 -1.13 28.46
C SER A 101 14.86 -1.97 27.20
N LYS A 102 14.16 -1.38 26.22
CA LYS A 102 14.17 -1.86 24.83
C LYS A 102 15.59 -1.87 24.26
N ILE A 103 15.83 -2.68 23.22
CA ILE A 103 17.10 -2.67 22.49
C ILE A 103 17.11 -1.42 21.60
N ALA A 104 18.15 -0.60 21.74
CA ALA A 104 18.52 0.41 20.74
C ALA A 104 19.45 -0.25 19.72
N ALA A 105 19.06 -0.26 18.44
CA ALA A 105 19.91 -0.68 17.34
C ALA A 105 20.39 0.56 16.59
N HIS A 106 21.67 0.67 16.27
CA HIS A 106 22.24 1.73 15.44
C HIS A 106 23.16 1.09 14.40
N THR A 107 22.76 1.13 13.13
CA THR A 107 23.61 0.68 12.02
C THR A 107 24.40 1.86 11.42
N TYR A 108 25.71 1.69 11.34
CA TYR A 108 26.63 2.64 10.69
C TYR A 108 27.16 2.01 9.39
N ILE A 109 26.74 2.53 8.23
CA ILE A 109 27.08 1.99 6.90
C ILE A 109 28.14 2.87 6.26
N PHE A 110 29.27 2.29 5.86
CA PHE A 110 30.39 3.01 5.25
C PHE A 110 30.35 2.88 3.74
N LEU A 111 29.94 3.93 3.04
CA LEU A 111 29.70 3.88 1.60
C LEU A 111 30.93 3.45 0.77
N PRO A 112 32.17 3.90 1.07
CA PRO A 112 33.35 3.37 0.38
C PRO A 112 33.51 1.84 0.51
N ASP A 113 33.18 1.27 1.67
CA ASP A 113 33.25 -0.17 1.90
C ASP A 113 32.11 -0.91 1.21
N VAL A 114 30.92 -0.29 1.07
CA VAL A 114 29.82 -0.84 0.27
C VAL A 114 30.27 -0.98 -1.17
N LEU A 115 30.92 0.03 -1.76
CA LEU A 115 31.40 -0.03 -3.14
C LEU A 115 32.43 -1.13 -3.40
N THR A 116 33.08 -1.64 -2.35
CA THR A 116 34.05 -2.73 -2.44
C THR A 116 33.60 -3.98 -1.69
N GLN A 117 32.28 -4.16 -1.49
CA GLN A 117 31.74 -5.33 -0.81
C GLN A 117 32.21 -6.62 -1.52
N PRO A 118 32.88 -7.55 -0.82
CA PRO A 118 33.48 -8.72 -1.46
C PRO A 118 32.44 -9.81 -1.76
N ALA A 119 32.75 -10.69 -2.72
CA ALA A 119 31.92 -11.85 -3.06
C ALA A 119 31.64 -12.81 -1.88
N ASP A 120 32.63 -13.00 -1.00
CA ASP A 120 32.54 -13.87 0.16
C ASP A 120 32.65 -13.06 1.46
N LEU A 121 31.69 -13.27 2.37
CA LEU A 121 31.68 -12.64 3.70
C LEU A 121 31.73 -13.71 4.81
N PRO A 122 32.62 -13.59 5.81
CA PRO A 122 32.69 -14.55 6.91
C PRO A 122 31.34 -14.74 7.63
N GLY A 123 30.94 -15.99 7.82
CA GLY A 123 29.67 -16.37 8.47
C GLY A 123 28.43 -16.31 7.56
N TRP A 124 28.52 -15.65 6.41
CA TRP A 124 27.47 -15.61 5.41
C TRP A 124 27.54 -16.83 4.48
N GLN A 125 26.41 -17.25 3.89
CA GLN A 125 26.39 -18.42 3.02
C GLN A 125 26.31 -18.00 1.56
N THR A 126 27.23 -18.49 0.75
CA THR A 126 27.14 -18.46 -0.71
C THR A 126 26.63 -19.81 -1.23
N TYR A 127 25.86 -19.79 -2.31
CA TYR A 127 25.35 -21.01 -2.95
C TYR A 127 24.97 -20.76 -4.40
N ASP A 128 24.91 -21.86 -5.15
CA ASP A 128 24.31 -21.87 -6.49
C ASP A 128 22.81 -22.18 -6.39
N TYR A 129 22.02 -21.45 -7.16
CA TYR A 129 20.61 -21.72 -7.39
C TYR A 129 20.41 -22.19 -8.83
N ASN A 130 20.11 -23.47 -8.99
CA ASN A 130 19.88 -24.11 -10.29
C ASN A 130 18.38 -24.28 -10.53
N GLY A 131 17.77 -23.26 -11.13
CA GLY A 131 16.36 -23.25 -11.53
C GLY A 131 16.18 -23.50 -13.03
N GLY A 132 14.93 -23.45 -13.49
CA GLY A 132 14.56 -23.82 -14.87
C GLY A 132 15.21 -23.01 -16.00
N GLY A 133 15.78 -21.84 -15.73
CA GLY A 133 16.41 -20.98 -16.75
C GLY A 133 17.95 -20.90 -16.68
N GLY A 134 18.60 -21.65 -15.78
CA GLY A 134 20.06 -21.73 -15.72
C GLY A 134 20.64 -21.61 -14.31
N PRO A 135 21.96 -21.77 -14.16
CA PRO A 135 22.65 -21.55 -12.90
C PRO A 135 22.69 -20.05 -12.56
N ALA A 136 22.45 -19.72 -11.30
CA ALA A 136 22.72 -18.40 -10.74
C ALA A 136 23.48 -18.55 -9.42
N HIS A 137 24.33 -17.59 -9.11
CA HIS A 137 25.14 -17.58 -7.91
C HIS A 137 24.62 -16.53 -6.93
N HIS A 138 24.62 -16.86 -5.64
CA HIS A 138 24.40 -15.90 -4.57
C HIS A 138 25.72 -15.65 -3.84
N ASP A 139 26.43 -14.63 -4.31
CA ASP A 139 27.54 -14.00 -3.61
C ASP A 139 27.07 -12.72 -2.91
N TYR A 140 28.02 -11.90 -2.49
CA TYR A 140 27.82 -10.58 -1.89
C TYR A 140 28.57 -9.48 -2.65
N GLU A 141 29.09 -9.73 -3.84
CA GLU A 141 29.95 -8.75 -4.50
C GLU A 141 29.16 -7.50 -4.91
N MET A 142 29.80 -6.34 -4.82
CA MET A 142 29.45 -5.18 -5.62
C MET A 142 30.35 -5.21 -6.86
N ASP A 143 29.79 -5.63 -8.00
CA ASP A 143 30.52 -5.94 -9.23
C ASP A 143 31.41 -4.76 -9.67
N PRO A 144 32.74 -4.92 -9.65
CA PRO A 144 33.67 -3.89 -10.12
C PRO A 144 33.42 -3.47 -11.57
N ALA A 145 32.83 -4.33 -12.41
CA ALA A 145 32.46 -3.99 -13.78
C ALA A 145 31.39 -2.88 -13.85
N ILE A 146 30.63 -2.64 -12.78
CA ILE A 146 29.70 -1.53 -12.65
C ILE A 146 30.32 -0.40 -11.82
N VAL A 147 30.89 -0.73 -10.65
CA VAL A 147 31.41 0.28 -9.71
C VAL A 147 32.56 1.09 -10.32
N GLU A 148 33.43 0.45 -11.10
CA GLU A 148 34.59 1.09 -11.75
C GLU A 148 34.30 1.61 -13.16
N ASP A 149 33.10 1.36 -13.71
CA ASP A 149 32.72 1.85 -15.04
C ASP A 149 32.63 3.39 -15.01
N ILE A 150 33.23 4.05 -16.01
CA ILE A 150 33.20 5.50 -16.14
C ILE A 150 31.77 6.06 -16.28
N ALA A 151 30.82 5.26 -16.76
CA ALA A 151 29.41 5.62 -16.86
C ALA A 151 28.72 5.68 -15.49
N TYR A 152 29.15 4.89 -14.51
CA TYR A 152 28.44 4.71 -13.23
C TYR A 152 29.24 5.15 -12.01
N THR A 153 30.57 5.20 -12.08
CA THR A 153 31.46 5.41 -10.92
C THR A 153 31.16 6.68 -10.13
N GLN A 154 30.79 7.79 -10.81
CA GLN A 154 30.40 9.04 -10.16
C GLN A 154 28.96 9.04 -9.62
N GLU A 155 28.13 8.10 -10.08
CA GLU A 155 26.74 7.96 -9.72
C GLU A 155 26.51 6.91 -8.61
N MET A 156 27.48 6.06 -8.29
CA MET A 156 27.31 5.00 -7.29
C MET A 156 26.89 5.50 -5.90
N ILE A 157 27.50 6.59 -5.41
CA ILE A 157 27.11 7.19 -4.13
C ILE A 157 25.69 7.79 -4.21
N PRO A 158 25.34 8.62 -5.21
CA PRO A 158 23.94 8.99 -5.47
C PRO A 158 22.99 7.79 -5.55
N ALA A 159 23.37 6.70 -6.21
CA ALA A 159 22.55 5.51 -6.36
C ALA A 159 22.22 4.88 -5.00
N LEU A 160 23.19 4.78 -4.09
CA LEU A 160 23.00 4.23 -2.74
C LEU A 160 22.24 5.17 -1.77
N THR A 161 22.07 6.45 -2.11
CA THR A 161 21.55 7.48 -1.19
C THR A 161 20.26 8.15 -1.67
N ALA A 162 19.83 7.91 -2.91
CA ALA A 162 18.67 8.58 -3.53
C ALA A 162 17.31 8.10 -3.00
N ILE A 163 17.24 6.93 -2.37
CA ILE A 163 16.03 6.36 -1.76
C ILE A 163 16.31 5.92 -0.33
N PRO A 164 15.29 5.71 0.52
CA PRO A 164 15.50 5.30 1.90
C PRO A 164 16.30 4.00 2.00
N THR A 165 17.09 3.90 3.07
CA THR A 165 17.82 2.69 3.45
C THR A 165 17.07 1.98 4.56
N MET A 166 16.76 0.70 4.40
CA MET A 166 16.23 -0.15 5.46
C MET A 166 17.32 -1.11 5.94
N SER A 167 17.71 -1.00 7.22
CA SER A 167 18.66 -1.92 7.87
C SER A 167 17.92 -2.88 8.79
N LEU A 168 18.12 -4.17 8.58
CA LEU A 168 17.60 -5.24 9.42
C LEU A 168 18.74 -5.91 10.17
N SER A 169 18.63 -5.99 11.50
CA SER A 169 19.67 -6.63 12.33
C SER A 169 19.18 -7.66 13.34
N ALA A 170 19.87 -8.80 13.35
CA ALA A 170 19.62 -9.94 14.23
C ALA A 170 20.87 -10.84 14.33
N GLU A 171 20.82 -11.85 15.20
CA GLU A 171 21.81 -12.93 15.20
C GLU A 171 21.94 -13.54 13.80
N GLN A 172 23.16 -13.59 13.24
CA GLN A 172 23.40 -13.96 11.84
C GLN A 172 22.82 -15.34 11.46
N GLY A 173 22.96 -16.34 12.34
CA GLY A 173 22.38 -17.66 12.11
C GLY A 173 20.84 -17.67 12.12
N ALA A 174 20.23 -16.84 12.98
CA ALA A 174 18.77 -16.67 13.02
C ALA A 174 18.28 -15.95 11.76
N LEU A 175 18.98 -14.88 11.35
CA LEU A 175 18.71 -14.14 10.12
C LEU A 175 18.68 -15.08 8.91
N TRP A 176 19.59 -16.05 8.86
CA TRP A 176 19.58 -17.04 7.80
C TRP A 176 18.43 -18.04 7.90
N SER A 177 18.06 -18.42 9.13
CA SER A 177 16.90 -19.28 9.35
C SER A 177 15.60 -18.59 8.90
N ALA A 178 15.54 -17.26 8.96
CA ALA A 178 14.44 -16.47 8.42
C ALA A 178 14.53 -16.24 6.91
N TYR A 179 15.72 -15.90 6.37
CA TYR A 179 15.88 -15.53 4.96
C TYR A 179 15.88 -16.75 4.00
N ARG A 180 16.35 -17.93 4.44
CA ARG A 180 16.35 -19.20 3.66
C ARG A 180 15.44 -20.28 4.21
N GLY A 181 15.11 -20.22 5.49
CA GLY A 181 14.26 -21.21 6.13
C GLY A 181 12.81 -20.77 6.19
N ASP A 182 12.12 -21.35 7.17
CA ASP A 182 10.71 -21.08 7.47
C ASP A 182 10.54 -20.50 8.89
N ALA A 183 11.63 -19.95 9.47
CA ALA A 183 11.57 -19.35 10.79
C ALA A 183 11.04 -17.91 10.73
N GLU A 184 10.24 -17.53 11.73
CA GLU A 184 9.96 -16.14 12.05
C GLU A 184 10.83 -15.74 13.25
N ILE A 185 11.68 -14.72 13.10
CA ILE A 185 12.64 -14.28 14.13
C ILE A 185 12.36 -12.83 14.53
N MET A 186 12.72 -12.45 15.76
CA MET A 186 12.76 -11.03 16.12
C MET A 186 13.95 -10.35 15.41
N VAL A 187 13.71 -9.20 14.80
CA VAL A 187 14.71 -8.37 14.13
C VAL A 187 14.57 -6.92 14.59
N SER A 188 15.68 -6.20 14.70
CA SER A 188 15.68 -4.74 14.79
C SER A 188 15.58 -4.16 13.39
N ILE A 189 14.69 -3.19 13.19
CA ILE A 189 14.35 -2.59 11.89
C ILE A 189 14.68 -1.10 12.01
N GLU A 190 15.53 -0.60 11.12
CA GLU A 190 15.90 0.81 11.06
C GLU A 190 15.62 1.32 9.65
N VAL A 191 15.05 2.51 9.52
CA VAL A 191 14.94 3.23 8.24
C VAL A 191 15.72 4.53 8.34
N ILE A 192 16.60 4.75 7.37
CA ILE A 192 17.42 5.95 7.23
C ILE A 192 16.96 6.65 5.95
N TYR A 193 16.48 7.88 6.09
CA TYR A 193 15.89 8.63 5.00
C TYR A 193 16.94 9.49 4.27
N PRO A 194 16.77 9.74 2.95
CA PRO A 194 17.66 10.63 2.20
C PRO A 194 17.73 12.05 2.76
N GLU A 195 16.66 12.51 3.43
CA GLU A 195 16.58 13.83 4.08
C GLU A 195 17.43 13.93 5.36
N GLY A 196 17.95 12.79 5.86
CA GLY A 196 18.86 12.70 6.99
C GLY A 196 18.20 12.41 8.33
N ASP A 197 16.87 12.25 8.38
CA ASP A 197 16.17 11.67 9.53
C ASP A 197 16.17 10.13 9.47
N SER A 198 15.82 9.51 10.59
CA SER A 198 15.75 8.06 10.72
C SER A 198 14.76 7.63 11.78
N GLU A 199 14.30 6.40 11.69
CA GLU A 199 13.39 5.78 12.65
C GLU A 199 13.74 4.31 12.85
N ASP A 200 13.24 3.73 13.94
CA ASP A 200 13.45 2.33 14.25
C ASP A 200 12.30 1.67 15.01
N THR A 201 12.27 0.35 14.91
CA THR A 201 11.33 -0.52 15.59
C THR A 201 11.89 -1.93 15.69
N THR A 202 11.13 -2.84 16.27
CA THR A 202 11.39 -4.28 16.25
C THR A 202 10.19 -5.02 15.68
N GLY A 203 10.45 -6.12 14.98
CA GLY A 203 9.39 -6.93 14.38
C GLY A 203 9.81 -8.37 14.13
N GLY A 204 8.85 -9.16 13.65
CA GLY A 204 9.08 -10.50 13.15
C GLY A 204 9.57 -10.44 11.71
N LEU A 205 10.65 -11.14 11.39
CA LEU A 205 11.15 -11.33 10.03
C LEU A 205 11.03 -12.79 9.62
N GLU A 206 10.50 -13.02 8.43
CA GLU A 206 10.47 -14.34 7.79
C GLU A 206 10.58 -14.21 6.27
N ARG A 207 10.89 -15.32 5.59
CA ARG A 207 10.87 -15.41 4.14
C ARG A 207 9.45 -15.20 3.61
N HIS A 208 9.36 -14.50 2.48
CA HIS A 208 8.12 -14.37 1.72
C HIS A 208 8.24 -15.06 0.36
N SER A 209 7.21 -15.83 -0.01
CA SER A 209 7.13 -16.54 -1.29
C SER A 209 8.21 -17.62 -1.47
N HIS A 210 8.54 -17.93 -2.72
CA HIS A 210 9.40 -19.02 -3.14
C HIS A 210 10.88 -18.74 -2.88
N ASP A 211 11.68 -19.82 -2.82
CA ASP A 211 13.13 -19.70 -2.86
C ASP A 211 13.60 -19.17 -4.22
N ARG A 212 14.42 -18.14 -4.15
CA ARG A 212 15.07 -17.42 -5.23
C ARG A 212 16.52 -17.15 -4.85
N VAL A 213 17.34 -16.66 -5.78
CA VAL A 213 18.68 -16.17 -5.43
C VAL A 213 18.51 -15.03 -4.43
N LYS A 214 17.85 -13.95 -4.84
CA LYS A 214 17.37 -12.86 -3.99
C LYS A 214 15.95 -13.14 -3.49
N ASN A 215 15.78 -13.42 -2.21
CA ASN A 215 14.47 -13.74 -1.63
C ASN A 215 13.70 -12.48 -1.21
N SER A 216 12.39 -12.50 -1.38
CA SER A 216 11.50 -11.57 -0.70
C SER A 216 11.36 -11.94 0.78
N MET A 217 11.05 -10.96 1.62
CA MET A 217 10.86 -11.12 3.06
C MET A 217 9.53 -10.50 3.50
N ARG A 218 9.14 -10.78 4.73
CA ARG A 218 7.96 -10.18 5.38
C ARG A 218 8.32 -9.72 6.78
N LEU A 219 7.92 -8.50 7.10
CA LEU A 219 7.94 -7.92 8.44
C LEU A 219 6.55 -8.07 9.04
N SER A 220 6.45 -8.57 10.27
CA SER A 220 5.19 -8.65 11.03
C SER A 220 5.36 -8.03 12.41
N PHE A 221 4.50 -7.09 12.76
CA PHE A 221 4.50 -6.41 14.05
C PHE A 221 3.49 -7.11 14.97
N LYS A 222 3.94 -7.49 16.17
CA LYS A 222 3.18 -8.32 17.11
C LYS A 222 3.61 -7.98 18.52
N SER A 223 2.72 -8.05 19.50
CA SER A 223 3.07 -7.77 20.91
C SER A 223 4.22 -8.62 21.47
N GLN A 224 4.48 -9.79 20.87
CA GLN A 224 5.63 -10.63 21.23
C GLN A 224 6.99 -10.03 20.80
N TYR A 225 6.99 -9.09 19.88
CA TYR A 225 8.15 -8.35 19.36
C TYR A 225 8.09 -6.87 19.73
N GLU A 226 7.48 -6.55 20.87
CA GLU A 226 7.24 -5.19 21.38
C GLU A 226 5.97 -4.55 20.81
N ASP A 227 6.08 -3.65 19.84
CA ASP A 227 4.92 -2.88 19.38
C ASP A 227 4.13 -3.70 18.34
N PRO A 228 2.81 -3.87 18.52
CA PRO A 228 2.00 -4.70 17.62
C PRO A 228 1.77 -4.06 16.25
N LYS A 229 2.09 -2.78 16.10
CA LYS A 229 2.05 -2.05 14.84
C LYS A 229 3.27 -1.14 14.75
N TRP A 230 3.72 -0.88 13.53
CA TRP A 230 4.77 0.10 13.27
C TRP A 230 4.16 1.37 12.72
N SER A 231 4.32 2.46 13.47
CA SER A 231 3.95 3.80 13.00
C SER A 231 5.14 4.43 12.27
N THR A 232 4.97 4.76 10.99
CA THR A 232 6.02 5.24 10.08
C THR A 232 5.38 6.01 8.91
N ASP A 233 6.10 6.97 8.35
CA ASP A 233 5.73 7.66 7.11
C ASP A 233 6.45 7.09 5.86
N LEU A 234 7.08 5.90 5.98
CA LEU A 234 7.82 5.25 4.90
C LEU A 234 7.03 5.16 3.59
N LEU A 235 5.76 4.75 3.66
CA LEU A 235 4.96 4.59 2.44
C LEU A 235 4.44 5.93 1.92
N SER A 236 4.05 6.88 2.78
CA SER A 236 3.57 8.20 2.31
C SER A 236 4.68 9.01 1.63
N ARG A 237 5.96 8.74 1.95
CA ARG A 237 7.13 9.28 1.23
C ARG A 237 7.37 8.66 -0.16
N GLY A 238 6.59 7.66 -0.57
CA GLY A 238 6.66 7.07 -1.91
C GLY A 238 6.22 8.06 -3.01
N PRO A 239 6.70 7.90 -4.26
CA PRO A 239 6.57 8.92 -5.31
C PRO A 239 5.12 9.22 -5.73
N LEU A 240 4.20 8.27 -5.57
CA LEU A 240 2.79 8.37 -5.99
C LEU A 240 1.80 8.11 -4.84
N ASN A 241 2.27 8.10 -3.60
CA ASN A 241 1.42 7.78 -2.45
C ASN A 241 0.93 9.06 -1.77
N GLY A 242 1.83 9.82 -1.13
CA GLY A 242 1.43 10.99 -0.35
C GLY A 242 0.48 10.62 0.78
N GLU A 243 -0.54 11.45 1.01
CA GLU A 243 -1.47 11.33 2.13
C GLU A 243 -2.45 10.15 2.00
N THR A 244 -2.55 9.54 0.82
CA THR A 244 -3.40 8.37 0.60
C THR A 244 -2.89 7.13 1.31
N ALA A 245 -1.61 7.08 1.71
CA ALA A 245 -1.02 5.97 2.45
C ALA A 245 -1.19 6.14 3.97
N THR A 246 -1.64 5.09 4.64
CA THR A 246 -1.71 5.08 6.11
C THR A 246 -0.31 5.11 6.73
N GLY A 247 -0.22 5.56 7.98
CA GLY A 247 1.05 5.63 8.72
C GLY A 247 1.24 4.52 9.75
N ASN A 248 0.42 3.45 9.74
CA ASN A 248 0.42 2.45 10.80
C ASN A 248 0.20 1.02 10.27
N PHE A 249 1.18 0.13 10.46
CA PHE A 249 1.23 -1.16 9.78
C PHE A 249 1.39 -2.34 10.74
N ASP A 250 0.59 -3.39 10.55
CA ASP A 250 0.78 -4.70 11.19
C ASP A 250 1.78 -5.57 10.42
N ARG A 251 1.94 -5.30 9.13
CA ARG A 251 2.76 -6.11 8.24
C ARG A 251 3.18 -5.36 6.99
N LEU A 252 4.41 -5.61 6.57
CA LEU A 252 4.92 -5.19 5.27
C LEU A 252 5.60 -6.37 4.58
N VAL A 253 5.45 -6.46 3.27
CA VAL A 253 6.22 -7.39 2.43
C VAL A 253 7.37 -6.62 1.82
N LEU A 254 8.59 -7.14 1.94
CA LEU A 254 9.77 -6.63 1.27
C LEU A 254 9.96 -7.43 -0.02
N ARG A 255 9.46 -6.92 -1.14
CA ARG A 255 9.54 -7.61 -2.44
C ARG A 255 10.92 -7.40 -3.07
N GLY A 256 11.65 -8.50 -3.30
CA GLY A 256 12.95 -8.49 -3.99
C GLY A 256 12.86 -8.59 -5.51
N GLY A 257 11.66 -8.38 -6.10
CA GLY A 257 11.41 -8.48 -7.54
C GLY A 257 11.02 -9.87 -8.08
N ASN A 258 11.06 -10.93 -7.26
CA ASN A 258 10.62 -12.31 -7.59
C ASN A 258 10.77 -12.75 -9.07
N ASN A 259 9.75 -12.62 -9.93
CA ASN A 259 9.83 -13.06 -11.33
C ASN A 259 10.55 -12.06 -12.25
N ARG A 260 10.71 -10.80 -11.81
CA ARG A 260 11.32 -9.66 -12.50
C ARG A 260 12.44 -9.07 -11.65
N SER A 261 13.56 -9.76 -11.64
CA SER A 261 14.77 -9.36 -10.92
C SER A 261 15.99 -9.81 -11.73
N TRP A 262 17.08 -9.04 -11.68
CA TRP A 262 18.34 -9.49 -12.28
C TRP A 262 18.94 -10.72 -11.57
N ALA A 263 18.56 -10.96 -10.31
CA ALA A 263 18.87 -12.19 -9.59
C ALA A 263 17.98 -13.39 -10.03
N ARG A 264 17.09 -13.20 -11.01
CA ARG A 264 16.22 -14.28 -11.53
C ARG A 264 16.88 -14.99 -12.69
N ASN A 265 17.20 -16.27 -12.50
CA ASN A 265 17.77 -17.10 -13.56
C ASN A 265 16.82 -17.47 -14.72
N TRP A 266 15.67 -16.81 -14.90
CA TRP A 266 14.78 -16.96 -16.07
C TRP A 266 14.09 -15.63 -16.38
N ASN A 267 14.12 -15.22 -17.65
CA ASN A 267 13.70 -13.89 -18.14
C ASN A 267 14.31 -12.68 -17.41
N PRO A 268 15.61 -12.70 -17.02
CA PRO A 268 16.22 -11.57 -16.31
C PRO A 268 16.37 -10.31 -17.18
N ASP A 269 16.32 -10.44 -18.51
CA ASP A 269 16.45 -9.38 -19.52
C ASP A 269 15.23 -8.45 -19.62
N ARG A 270 14.22 -8.65 -18.77
CA ARG A 270 12.93 -7.96 -18.85
C ARG A 270 12.51 -7.49 -17.46
N THR A 271 13.26 -6.57 -16.88
CA THR A 271 13.11 -6.16 -15.48
C THR A 271 13.14 -4.64 -15.32
N THR A 272 12.12 -4.09 -14.67
CA THR A 272 12.04 -2.66 -14.30
C THR A 272 11.94 -2.43 -12.79
N TYR A 273 11.54 -3.45 -12.02
CA TYR A 273 11.14 -3.39 -10.60
C TYR A 273 9.89 -2.55 -10.30
N THR A 274 9.37 -1.76 -11.26
CA THR A 274 8.26 -0.82 -11.08
C THR A 274 6.90 -1.35 -11.56
N THR A 275 6.87 -2.35 -12.46
CA THR A 275 5.63 -2.81 -13.11
C THR A 275 4.51 -3.16 -12.12
N ASP A 276 4.83 -3.89 -11.05
CA ASP A 276 3.85 -4.28 -10.03
C ASP A 276 3.39 -3.08 -9.17
N GLN A 277 4.28 -2.12 -8.90
CA GLN A 277 3.93 -0.87 -8.20
C GLN A 277 2.99 -0.01 -9.08
N TRP A 278 3.32 0.16 -10.37
CA TRP A 278 2.47 0.89 -11.32
C TRP A 278 1.05 0.33 -11.39
N MET A 279 0.91 -1.00 -11.36
CA MET A 279 -0.39 -1.68 -11.34
C MET A 279 -1.19 -1.33 -10.07
N ARG A 280 -0.55 -1.26 -8.91
CA ARG A 280 -1.23 -0.91 -7.66
C ARG A 280 -1.59 0.57 -7.60
N ASP A 281 -0.68 1.45 -7.99
CA ASP A 281 -0.92 2.89 -8.05
C ASP A 281 -2.07 3.20 -9.01
N THR A 282 -2.09 2.54 -10.18
CA THR A 282 -3.19 2.67 -11.13
C THR A 282 -4.52 2.09 -10.59
N SER A 283 -4.48 1.10 -9.69
CA SER A 283 -5.69 0.60 -9.03
C SER A 283 -6.27 1.65 -8.08
N ILE A 284 -5.41 2.35 -7.33
CA ILE A 284 -5.79 3.47 -6.45
C ILE A 284 -6.43 4.59 -7.28
N GLU A 285 -5.76 5.04 -8.35
CA GLU A 285 -6.27 6.09 -9.23
C GLU A 285 -7.63 5.78 -9.86
N LEU A 286 -7.88 4.52 -10.22
CA LEU A 286 -9.15 4.12 -10.83
C LEU A 286 -10.29 4.07 -9.81
N SER A 287 -10.01 3.53 -8.62
CA SER A 287 -11.05 3.02 -7.72
C SER A 287 -11.03 3.61 -6.30
N GLY A 288 -10.01 4.40 -5.95
CA GLY A 288 -9.71 4.84 -4.59
C GLY A 288 -9.14 3.73 -3.70
N VAL A 289 -8.94 2.51 -4.24
CA VAL A 289 -8.55 1.34 -3.46
C VAL A 289 -7.38 0.60 -4.09
N GLY A 290 -6.31 0.41 -3.32
CA GLY A 290 -5.17 -0.41 -3.71
C GLY A 290 -4.08 -0.37 -2.65
N SER A 291 -3.08 -1.22 -2.82
CA SER A 291 -1.97 -1.32 -1.85
C SER A 291 -0.84 -0.36 -2.21
N HIS A 292 -0.43 0.43 -1.24
CA HIS A 292 0.70 1.35 -1.35
C HIS A 292 2.01 0.58 -1.23
N GLY A 293 3.05 1.16 -1.82
CA GLY A 293 4.41 0.67 -1.69
C GLY A 293 5.43 1.73 -2.08
N THR A 294 6.68 1.49 -1.72
CA THR A 294 7.81 2.38 -2.03
C THR A 294 9.05 1.56 -2.33
N PHE A 295 10.22 2.18 -2.46
CA PHE A 295 11.48 1.47 -2.69
C PHE A 295 12.51 1.80 -1.63
N VAL A 296 13.31 0.80 -1.25
CA VAL A 296 14.41 0.96 -0.30
C VAL A 296 15.66 0.22 -0.76
N HIS A 297 16.81 0.71 -0.33
CA HIS A 297 18.03 -0.08 -0.27
C HIS A 297 18.02 -0.93 0.99
N LEU A 298 18.08 -2.26 0.83
CA LEU A 298 18.06 -3.17 1.96
C LEU A 298 19.48 -3.52 2.41
N TYR A 299 19.71 -3.43 3.72
CA TYR A 299 20.89 -3.94 4.40
C TYR A 299 20.51 -4.99 5.44
N LEU A 300 21.26 -6.09 5.47
CA LEU A 300 21.11 -7.16 6.44
C LEU A 300 22.39 -7.24 7.26
N ASN A 301 22.35 -6.94 8.56
CA ASN A 301 23.54 -6.84 9.43
C ASN A 301 24.69 -6.02 8.79
N GLY A 302 24.38 -4.87 8.18
CA GLY A 302 25.37 -4.00 7.54
C GLY A 302 25.86 -4.45 6.15
N VAL A 303 25.36 -5.58 5.62
CA VAL A 303 25.66 -6.07 4.27
C VAL A 303 24.60 -5.58 3.30
N TYR A 304 25.01 -5.04 2.15
CA TYR A 304 24.09 -4.55 1.12
C TYR A 304 23.47 -5.68 0.31
N PHE A 305 22.14 -5.67 0.22
CA PHE A 305 21.31 -6.67 -0.47
C PHE A 305 20.58 -6.14 -1.70
N GLY A 306 20.72 -4.87 -2.04
CA GLY A 306 20.10 -4.28 -3.22
C GLY A 306 18.72 -3.67 -2.98
N LEU A 307 18.02 -3.42 -4.08
CA LEU A 307 16.72 -2.76 -4.13
C LEU A 307 15.58 -3.69 -3.68
N TYR A 308 14.73 -3.21 -2.79
CA TYR A 308 13.50 -3.89 -2.39
C TYR A 308 12.30 -2.93 -2.49
N ASN A 309 11.11 -3.48 -2.73
CA ASN A 309 9.85 -2.76 -2.74
C ASN A 309 9.04 -3.15 -1.47
N PRO A 310 9.12 -2.37 -0.37
CA PRO A 310 8.18 -2.49 0.73
C PRO A 310 6.77 -2.19 0.25
N VAL A 311 5.86 -3.12 0.50
CA VAL A 311 4.46 -3.04 0.08
C VAL A 311 3.56 -3.55 1.19
N GLU A 312 2.36 -3.00 1.26
CA GLU A 312 1.33 -3.49 2.17
C GLU A 312 0.88 -4.91 1.82
N ARG A 313 0.24 -5.56 2.79
CA ARG A 313 -0.45 -6.82 2.54
C ARG A 313 -1.94 -6.60 2.64
N LEU A 314 -2.67 -7.00 1.59
CA LEU A 314 -4.10 -6.78 1.40
C LEU A 314 -4.98 -7.73 2.26
N ASP A 315 -4.66 -7.91 3.54
CA ASP A 315 -5.47 -8.70 4.50
C ASP A 315 -6.49 -7.82 5.25
N GLU A 316 -7.19 -8.36 6.25
CA GLU A 316 -8.27 -7.67 6.98
C GLU A 316 -7.82 -6.35 7.63
N TRP A 317 -6.53 -6.24 7.95
CA TRP A 317 -5.91 -5.05 8.52
C TRP A 317 -5.82 -3.92 7.51
N PHE A 318 -5.40 -4.24 6.27
CA PHE A 318 -5.39 -3.28 5.18
C PHE A 318 -6.79 -2.70 4.98
N THR A 319 -7.81 -3.55 4.87
CA THR A 319 -9.18 -3.04 4.67
C THR A 319 -9.67 -2.22 5.86
N SER A 320 -9.38 -2.61 7.10
CA SER A 320 -9.74 -1.82 8.29
C SER A 320 -9.02 -0.46 8.33
N ALA A 321 -7.74 -0.43 7.95
CA ALA A 321 -6.93 0.79 7.97
C ALA A 321 -7.39 1.85 6.95
N TYR A 322 -7.86 1.42 5.77
CA TYR A 322 -8.27 2.34 4.70
C TYR A 322 -9.78 2.56 4.58
N MET A 323 -10.59 1.57 4.99
CA MET A 323 -12.05 1.61 4.81
C MET A 323 -12.80 1.71 6.15
N GLY A 324 -12.08 1.78 7.27
CA GLY A 324 -12.64 1.85 8.61
C GLY A 324 -13.22 0.52 9.14
N GLY A 325 -13.89 0.59 10.29
CA GLY A 325 -14.40 -0.59 11.00
C GLY A 325 -13.31 -1.38 11.74
N LEU A 326 -13.71 -2.37 12.56
CA LEU A 326 -12.76 -3.21 13.28
C LEU A 326 -12.23 -4.31 12.36
N GLU A 327 -10.99 -4.74 12.57
CA GLU A 327 -10.36 -5.86 11.85
C GLU A 327 -11.24 -7.13 11.88
N THR A 328 -11.93 -7.38 13.00
CA THR A 328 -12.86 -8.51 13.18
C THR A 328 -14.14 -8.42 12.34
N ASP A 329 -14.46 -7.24 11.83
CA ASP A 329 -15.62 -7.01 10.98
C ASP A 329 -15.33 -7.37 9.52
N TRP A 330 -14.06 -7.55 9.15
CA TRP A 330 -13.63 -7.78 7.77
C TRP A 330 -13.37 -9.25 7.45
N PHE A 331 -13.71 -9.64 6.23
CA PHE A 331 -13.26 -10.88 5.60
C PHE A 331 -12.21 -10.57 4.54
N ALA A 332 -11.13 -11.35 4.52
CA ALA A 332 -10.06 -11.25 3.54
C ALA A 332 -9.73 -12.61 2.91
N ILE A 333 -9.48 -12.60 1.60
CA ILE A 333 -9.16 -13.78 0.79
C ILE A 333 -8.14 -13.44 -0.28
N SER A 334 -7.36 -14.44 -0.67
CA SER A 334 -6.52 -14.41 -1.87
C SER A 334 -6.86 -15.60 -2.77
N HIS A 335 -6.25 -15.67 -3.96
CA HIS A 335 -6.28 -16.88 -4.79
C HIS A 335 -5.90 -18.17 -4.01
N ALA A 336 -5.07 -18.06 -2.96
CA ALA A 336 -4.65 -19.17 -2.10
C ALA A 336 -5.62 -19.48 -0.93
N GLY A 337 -6.84 -18.92 -0.96
CA GLY A 337 -7.88 -19.12 0.06
C GLY A 337 -7.94 -18.03 1.13
N PRO A 338 -8.87 -18.17 2.10
CA PRO A 338 -9.15 -17.21 3.16
C PRO A 338 -7.91 -16.84 3.99
N LYS A 339 -7.88 -15.60 4.49
CA LYS A 339 -6.81 -15.04 5.33
C LYS A 339 -7.28 -14.58 6.69
N GLY A 340 -8.57 -14.26 6.82
CA GLY A 340 -9.23 -13.92 8.07
C GLY A 340 -10.71 -13.64 7.83
N GLY A 341 -11.51 -13.66 8.90
CA GLY A 341 -12.95 -13.30 8.87
C GLY A 341 -13.92 -14.39 8.42
N ASP A 342 -15.22 -14.06 8.43
CA ASP A 342 -16.33 -14.94 8.02
C ASP A 342 -16.50 -14.96 6.49
N PRO A 343 -16.35 -16.11 5.82
CA PRO A 343 -16.44 -16.23 4.36
C PRO A 343 -17.88 -16.27 3.80
N ALA A 344 -18.93 -16.27 4.63
CA ALA A 344 -20.30 -16.56 4.19
C ALA A 344 -20.79 -15.67 3.03
N ARG A 345 -20.48 -14.37 3.04
CA ARG A 345 -20.85 -13.45 1.96
C ARG A 345 -20.13 -13.78 0.65
N TRP A 346 -18.84 -14.09 0.71
CA TRP A 346 -18.06 -14.54 -0.45
C TRP A 346 -18.55 -15.89 -0.99
N GLU A 347 -18.87 -16.85 -0.12
CA GLU A 347 -19.41 -18.15 -0.53
C GLU A 347 -20.77 -18.02 -1.22
N TYR A 348 -21.61 -17.08 -0.78
CA TYR A 348 -22.86 -16.76 -1.46
C TYR A 348 -22.63 -16.13 -2.84
N LEU A 349 -21.79 -15.08 -2.91
CA LEU A 349 -21.42 -14.40 -4.16
C LEU A 349 -20.83 -15.36 -5.18
N SER A 350 -19.78 -16.09 -4.76
CA SER A 350 -19.00 -16.98 -5.63
C SER A 350 -19.62 -18.37 -5.81
N GLY A 351 -20.79 -18.61 -5.22
CA GLY A 351 -21.56 -19.85 -5.31
C GLY A 351 -22.96 -19.63 -5.90
N PRO A 352 -24.04 -19.65 -5.08
CA PRO A 352 -25.41 -19.53 -5.56
C PRO A 352 -25.72 -18.26 -6.35
N LEU A 353 -25.26 -17.09 -5.92
CA LEU A 353 -25.64 -15.82 -6.53
C LEU A 353 -25.12 -15.68 -7.96
N LYS A 354 -23.84 -16.03 -8.20
CA LYS A 354 -23.28 -16.05 -9.56
C LYS A 354 -23.99 -17.04 -10.50
N ASP A 355 -24.69 -18.05 -9.98
CA ASP A 355 -25.42 -19.03 -10.80
C ASP A 355 -26.86 -18.59 -11.11
N ALA A 356 -27.34 -17.50 -10.48
CA ALA A 356 -28.62 -16.91 -10.79
C ALA A 356 -28.66 -16.32 -12.21
N ASP A 357 -29.87 -16.09 -12.73
CA ASP A 357 -30.01 -15.50 -14.05
C ASP A 357 -29.87 -13.97 -13.99
N MET A 358 -28.68 -13.48 -14.32
CA MET A 358 -28.36 -12.04 -14.31
C MET A 358 -29.16 -11.22 -15.34
N ALA A 359 -29.89 -11.84 -16.27
CA ALA A 359 -30.83 -11.12 -17.12
C ALA A 359 -32.04 -10.57 -16.33
N GLU A 360 -32.35 -11.15 -15.17
CA GLU A 360 -33.40 -10.69 -14.28
C GLU A 360 -32.87 -9.55 -13.39
N LEU A 361 -33.52 -8.37 -13.47
CA LEU A 361 -33.08 -7.16 -12.78
C LEU A 361 -32.89 -7.35 -11.27
N GLY A 362 -33.78 -8.10 -10.62
CA GLY A 362 -33.68 -8.37 -9.17
C GLY A 362 -32.41 -9.12 -8.78
N ASN A 363 -31.95 -10.07 -9.61
CA ASN A 363 -30.71 -10.81 -9.34
C ASN A 363 -29.47 -9.91 -9.53
N TYR A 364 -29.51 -8.98 -10.50
CA TYR A 364 -28.44 -8.00 -10.66
C TYR A 364 -28.41 -6.98 -9.52
N GLN A 365 -29.58 -6.55 -9.03
CA GLN A 365 -29.67 -5.68 -7.85
C GLN A 365 -29.07 -6.37 -6.62
N GLU A 366 -29.40 -7.65 -6.40
CA GLU A 366 -28.78 -8.45 -5.34
C GLU A 366 -27.27 -8.62 -5.56
N LEU A 367 -26.80 -8.82 -6.79
CA LEU A 367 -25.36 -8.87 -7.09
C LEU A 367 -24.64 -7.60 -6.62
N ARG A 368 -25.22 -6.41 -6.80
CA ARG A 368 -24.61 -5.14 -6.35
C ARG A 368 -24.51 -5.02 -4.82
N GLU A 369 -25.35 -5.73 -4.07
CA GLU A 369 -25.26 -5.79 -2.60
C GLU A 369 -24.09 -6.67 -2.13
N TYR A 370 -23.60 -7.58 -2.97
CA TYR A 370 -22.53 -8.53 -2.65
C TYR A 370 -21.21 -8.27 -3.38
N LEU A 371 -21.23 -7.56 -4.50
CA LEU A 371 -20.06 -7.23 -5.30
C LEU A 371 -20.02 -5.72 -5.55
N ASN A 372 -18.89 -5.08 -5.24
CA ASN A 372 -18.65 -3.73 -5.67
C ASN A 372 -18.37 -3.73 -7.18
N VAL A 373 -19.42 -3.48 -7.97
CA VAL A 373 -19.38 -3.55 -9.44
C VAL A 373 -18.39 -2.55 -10.03
N ASP A 374 -18.26 -1.38 -9.43
CA ASP A 374 -17.40 -0.31 -9.94
C ASP A 374 -15.93 -0.71 -9.77
N VAL A 375 -15.52 -1.06 -8.54
CA VAL A 375 -14.16 -1.55 -8.24
C VAL A 375 -13.84 -2.82 -9.03
N PHE A 376 -14.81 -3.73 -9.19
CA PHE A 376 -14.60 -4.93 -9.99
C PHE A 376 -14.37 -4.61 -11.48
N SER A 377 -15.09 -3.64 -12.04
CA SER A 377 -14.93 -3.23 -13.42
C SER A 377 -13.55 -2.59 -13.65
N ASP A 378 -13.14 -1.69 -12.78
CA ASP A 378 -11.83 -1.03 -12.83
C ASP A 378 -10.68 -2.02 -12.74
N TYR A 379 -10.79 -2.96 -11.80
CA TYR A 379 -9.84 -4.05 -11.64
C TYR A 379 -9.70 -4.88 -12.92
N LEU A 380 -10.81 -5.25 -13.59
CA LEU A 380 -10.77 -5.97 -14.87
C LEU A 380 -10.16 -5.13 -15.98
N LEU A 381 -10.55 -3.86 -16.09
CA LEU A 381 -10.05 -2.93 -17.10
C LEU A 381 -8.53 -2.76 -16.99
N LEU A 382 -8.00 -2.59 -15.78
CA LEU A 382 -6.57 -2.53 -15.53
C LEU A 382 -5.85 -3.82 -15.97
N HIS A 383 -6.37 -5.00 -15.62
CA HIS A 383 -5.73 -6.26 -15.99
C HIS A 383 -5.77 -6.54 -17.50
N TRP A 384 -6.82 -6.11 -18.19
CA TRP A 384 -6.94 -6.21 -19.64
C TRP A 384 -6.13 -5.15 -20.38
N TYR A 385 -6.01 -3.95 -19.80
CA TYR A 385 -5.11 -2.88 -20.25
C TYR A 385 -3.67 -3.36 -20.20
N ALA A 386 -3.20 -3.81 -19.04
CA ALA A 386 -1.83 -4.29 -18.87
C ALA A 386 -1.59 -5.68 -19.47
N GLY A 387 -2.63 -6.40 -19.90
CA GLY A 387 -2.51 -7.73 -20.49
C GLY A 387 -1.94 -8.78 -19.54
N VAL A 388 -2.38 -8.79 -18.28
CA VAL A 388 -1.89 -9.72 -17.24
C VAL A 388 -2.30 -11.17 -17.55
N ARG A 389 -1.38 -12.13 -17.38
CA ARG A 389 -1.62 -13.55 -17.76
C ARG A 389 -1.47 -14.61 -16.69
N ASP A 390 -0.69 -14.36 -15.65
CA ASP A 390 -0.67 -15.24 -14.47
C ASP A 390 -1.89 -14.94 -13.56
N TRP A 391 -3.04 -14.81 -14.20
CA TRP A 391 -4.29 -14.25 -13.71
C TRP A 391 -5.38 -14.68 -14.73
N PRO A 392 -6.65 -14.95 -14.37
CA PRO A 392 -7.35 -14.69 -13.10
C PRO A 392 -7.32 -15.84 -12.08
N GLY A 393 -6.60 -16.93 -12.37
CA GLY A 393 -6.49 -18.09 -11.46
C GLY A 393 -5.57 -17.85 -10.27
N ASN A 394 -4.80 -16.75 -10.32
CA ASN A 394 -3.73 -16.38 -9.42
C ASN A 394 -3.64 -14.84 -9.38
N ASN A 395 -2.74 -14.29 -8.55
CA ASN A 395 -2.35 -12.86 -8.58
C ASN A 395 -3.51 -11.89 -8.30
N TRP A 396 -4.31 -12.21 -7.27
CA TRP A 396 -5.36 -11.33 -6.76
C TRP A 396 -5.61 -11.55 -5.27
N TRP A 397 -6.15 -10.49 -4.66
CA TRP A 397 -6.71 -10.44 -3.31
C TRP A 397 -8.13 -9.89 -3.34
N GLY A 398 -8.87 -10.03 -2.25
CA GLY A 398 -10.16 -9.39 -2.11
C GLY A 398 -10.71 -9.51 -0.69
N GLY A 399 -11.77 -8.77 -0.42
CA GLY A 399 -12.40 -8.75 0.89
C GLY A 399 -13.71 -8.00 0.92
N ASN A 400 -14.44 -8.14 2.03
CA ASN A 400 -15.66 -7.40 2.29
C ASN A 400 -15.82 -7.18 3.80
N GLN A 401 -16.47 -6.08 4.18
CA GLN A 401 -16.94 -5.89 5.54
C GLN A 401 -18.19 -6.77 5.75
N ASN A 402 -18.25 -7.47 6.87
CA ASN A 402 -19.39 -8.27 7.30
C ASN A 402 -20.30 -7.48 8.25
N VAL A 403 -19.75 -6.53 9.01
CA VAL A 403 -20.48 -5.71 9.99
C VAL A 403 -20.07 -4.22 9.91
N PRO A 404 -20.95 -3.33 9.42
CA PRO A 404 -22.12 -3.64 8.62
C PRO A 404 -21.72 -4.37 7.32
N ALA A 405 -22.67 -5.09 6.72
CA ALA A 405 -22.39 -5.83 5.51
C ALA A 405 -22.11 -4.87 4.34
N ALA A 406 -20.94 -5.02 3.72
CA ALA A 406 -20.53 -4.27 2.53
C ALA A 406 -20.30 -5.23 1.34
N PRO A 407 -20.32 -4.71 0.10
CA PRO A 407 -19.99 -5.51 -1.09
C PRO A 407 -18.52 -5.92 -1.12
N PHE A 408 -18.23 -7.02 -1.83
CA PHE A 408 -16.89 -7.55 -2.02
C PHE A 408 -16.09 -6.72 -3.02
N MET A 409 -14.81 -6.48 -2.71
CA MET A 409 -13.85 -5.77 -3.54
C MET A 409 -12.71 -6.70 -3.95
N PHE A 410 -12.25 -6.56 -5.20
CA PHE A 410 -11.06 -7.22 -5.71
C PHE A 410 -9.88 -6.25 -5.69
N PHE A 411 -8.70 -6.77 -5.34
CA PHE A 411 -7.47 -6.01 -5.23
C PHE A 411 -6.36 -6.63 -6.09
N THR A 412 -5.62 -5.78 -6.79
CA THR A 412 -4.50 -6.13 -7.66
C THR A 412 -3.29 -6.60 -6.85
N TRP A 413 -2.60 -7.65 -7.32
CA TRP A 413 -1.37 -8.14 -6.70
C TRP A 413 -0.50 -8.90 -7.69
N ASP A 414 0.82 -8.73 -7.66
CA ASP A 414 1.77 -9.53 -8.44
C ASP A 414 1.55 -9.40 -9.97
N GLY A 415 1.40 -8.16 -10.44
CA GLY A 415 1.06 -7.78 -11.82
C GLY A 415 2.24 -7.81 -12.80
N GLU A 416 3.35 -8.44 -12.45
CA GLU A 416 4.65 -8.37 -13.15
C GLU A 416 4.74 -9.22 -14.45
N TRP A 417 3.69 -9.97 -14.79
CA TRP A 417 3.51 -10.68 -16.07
C TRP A 417 2.52 -9.94 -16.99
N SER A 418 2.91 -8.73 -17.38
CA SER A 418 2.11 -7.74 -18.11
C SER A 418 2.91 -7.07 -19.24
N PHE A 419 2.29 -6.14 -19.94
CA PHE A 419 2.88 -5.27 -20.97
C PHE A 419 3.59 -6.00 -22.11
N GLY A 420 3.07 -7.16 -22.52
CA GLY A 420 3.67 -7.97 -23.59
C GLY A 420 4.82 -8.84 -23.13
N VAL A 421 5.08 -8.91 -21.83
CA VAL A 421 6.22 -9.62 -21.27
C VAL A 421 5.76 -10.86 -20.52
N GLY A 422 6.07 -12.02 -21.11
CA GLY A 422 6.03 -13.32 -20.45
C GLY A 422 4.64 -13.89 -20.13
N MET A 423 4.61 -15.18 -19.79
CA MET A 423 3.38 -15.99 -19.60
C MET A 423 2.31 -15.85 -20.71
N GLY A 424 2.70 -15.42 -21.92
CA GLY A 424 1.76 -15.14 -23.03
C GLY A 424 1.07 -13.78 -22.97
N SER A 425 1.62 -12.81 -22.23
CA SER A 425 1.11 -11.43 -22.19
C SER A 425 1.05 -10.87 -23.61
N PRO A 426 -0.10 -10.30 -24.04
CA PRO A 426 -0.24 -9.78 -25.39
C PRO A 426 0.58 -8.52 -25.58
N THR A 427 0.99 -8.24 -26.81
CA THR A 427 1.75 -7.03 -27.17
C THR A 427 0.89 -5.76 -27.22
N GLN A 428 -0.40 -5.86 -26.93
CA GLN A 428 -1.34 -4.74 -26.85
C GLN A 428 -2.52 -5.13 -25.93
N PRO A 429 -3.29 -4.16 -25.40
CA PRO A 429 -4.44 -4.44 -24.57
C PRO A 429 -5.46 -5.37 -25.23
N GLN A 430 -6.08 -6.25 -24.45
CA GLN A 430 -7.19 -7.10 -24.91
C GLN A 430 -8.01 -7.64 -23.73
N VAL A 431 -9.25 -8.05 -24.01
CA VAL A 431 -10.04 -8.85 -23.07
C VAL A 431 -9.36 -10.21 -22.85
N HIS A 432 -9.17 -10.60 -21.59
CA HIS A 432 -8.55 -11.87 -21.25
C HIS A 432 -9.40 -13.06 -21.77
N PRO A 433 -8.79 -14.16 -22.28
CA PRO A 433 -9.50 -15.31 -22.87
C PRO A 433 -10.58 -15.95 -22.00
N ASP A 434 -10.41 -15.95 -20.68
CA ASP A 434 -11.41 -16.47 -19.74
C ASP A 434 -12.67 -15.59 -19.62
N PHE A 435 -12.65 -14.40 -20.22
CA PHE A 435 -13.70 -13.38 -20.12
C PHE A 435 -14.33 -13.04 -21.47
N LEU A 436 -13.92 -13.66 -22.59
CA LEU A 436 -14.48 -13.36 -23.92
C LEU A 436 -16.00 -13.58 -23.96
N ALA A 437 -16.70 -12.90 -24.87
CA ALA A 437 -18.16 -12.93 -25.00
C ALA A 437 -18.71 -14.35 -25.15
N GLY A 438 -18.02 -15.20 -25.92
CA GLY A 438 -18.40 -16.60 -26.13
C GLY A 438 -18.18 -17.54 -24.94
N VAL A 439 -17.50 -17.09 -23.86
CA VAL A 439 -17.23 -17.90 -22.68
C VAL A 439 -18.48 -17.99 -21.80
N GLY A 440 -18.87 -19.22 -21.44
CA GLY A 440 -20.06 -19.49 -20.64
C GLY A 440 -19.89 -19.18 -19.14
N LYS A 441 -21.01 -18.94 -18.45
CA LYS A 441 -21.10 -18.50 -17.04
C LYS A 441 -20.22 -19.31 -16.05
N GLY A 442 -20.09 -20.63 -16.24
CA GLY A 442 -19.35 -21.52 -15.33
C GLY A 442 -17.87 -21.73 -15.64
N ALA A 443 -17.33 -21.11 -16.68
CA ALA A 443 -15.95 -21.33 -17.11
C ALA A 443 -14.94 -20.45 -16.35
N GLY A 444 -13.71 -20.95 -16.26
CA GLY A 444 -12.58 -20.24 -15.62
C GLY A 444 -12.60 -20.27 -14.07
N PRO A 445 -11.68 -19.53 -13.44
CA PRO A 445 -11.62 -19.29 -11.99
C PRO A 445 -12.77 -18.41 -11.46
N SER A 446 -12.89 -18.26 -10.14
CA SER A 446 -14.02 -17.54 -9.51
C SER A 446 -14.23 -16.11 -10.04
N THR A 447 -13.16 -15.34 -10.20
CA THR A 447 -13.19 -13.98 -10.79
C THR A 447 -13.82 -13.98 -12.19
N ALA A 448 -13.42 -14.92 -13.05
CA ALA A 448 -13.97 -15.06 -14.40
C ALA A 448 -15.43 -15.51 -14.37
N ARG A 449 -15.81 -16.45 -13.49
CA ARG A 449 -17.19 -16.92 -13.35
C ARG A 449 -18.14 -15.80 -12.92
N ILE A 450 -17.70 -14.93 -12.01
CA ILE A 450 -18.49 -13.78 -11.56
C ILE A 450 -18.76 -12.83 -12.73
N PHE A 451 -17.74 -12.43 -13.48
CA PHE A 451 -17.93 -11.61 -14.69
C PHE A 451 -18.78 -12.32 -15.75
N ASN A 452 -18.47 -13.59 -16.04
CA ASN A 452 -19.17 -14.36 -17.08
C ASN A 452 -20.66 -14.56 -16.73
N SER A 453 -21.03 -14.50 -15.45
CA SER A 453 -22.43 -14.38 -15.03
C SER A 453 -22.96 -12.97 -15.23
N ALA A 454 -22.29 -11.97 -14.63
CA ALA A 454 -22.72 -10.57 -14.61
C ALA A 454 -22.92 -9.97 -16.01
N LYS A 455 -22.10 -10.36 -17.00
CA LYS A 455 -22.20 -9.87 -18.40
C LYS A 455 -23.50 -10.20 -19.12
N HIS A 456 -24.38 -11.00 -18.51
CA HIS A 456 -25.74 -11.26 -19.02
C HIS A 456 -26.78 -10.24 -18.52
N SER A 457 -26.42 -9.36 -17.57
CA SER A 457 -27.24 -8.22 -17.15
C SER A 457 -26.97 -7.02 -18.07
N PRO A 458 -27.99 -6.47 -18.75
CA PRO A 458 -27.83 -5.22 -19.52
C PRO A 458 -27.40 -4.04 -18.65
N GLU A 459 -27.84 -3.99 -17.38
CA GLU A 459 -27.46 -2.92 -16.45
C GLU A 459 -26.01 -3.08 -15.98
N PHE A 460 -25.51 -4.31 -15.79
CA PHE A 460 -24.08 -4.54 -15.55
C PHE A 460 -23.24 -4.09 -16.74
N MET A 461 -23.64 -4.45 -17.97
CA MET A 461 -22.87 -4.11 -19.17
C MET A 461 -22.80 -2.60 -19.39
N LEU A 462 -23.87 -1.87 -19.10
CA LEU A 462 -23.84 -0.40 -19.18
C LEU A 462 -22.96 0.20 -18.06
N ALA A 463 -23.08 -0.28 -16.82
CA ALA A 463 -22.20 0.16 -15.73
C ALA A 463 -20.72 -0.12 -16.04
N PHE A 464 -20.40 -1.28 -16.61
CA PHE A 464 -19.05 -1.62 -17.05
C PHE A 464 -18.55 -0.67 -18.15
N ALA A 465 -19.41 -0.32 -19.12
CA ALA A 465 -19.08 0.66 -20.15
C ALA A 465 -18.85 2.07 -19.59
N ASP A 466 -19.62 2.48 -18.57
CA ASP A 466 -19.42 3.74 -17.87
C ASP A 466 -18.05 3.78 -17.18
N ARG A 467 -17.67 2.69 -16.48
CA ARG A 467 -16.33 2.55 -15.89
C ARG A 467 -15.23 2.54 -16.95
N ALA A 468 -15.44 1.88 -18.08
CA ALA A 468 -14.49 1.89 -19.19
C ALA A 468 -14.30 3.30 -19.77
N TYR A 469 -15.37 4.08 -19.93
CA TYR A 469 -15.27 5.46 -20.40
C TYR A 469 -14.51 6.33 -19.39
N ARG A 470 -14.87 6.26 -18.10
CA ARG A 470 -14.16 6.95 -17.00
C ARG A 470 -12.67 6.61 -16.97
N ALA A 471 -12.30 5.35 -17.22
CA ALA A 471 -10.92 4.91 -17.14
C ALA A 471 -10.07 5.33 -18.35
N LEU A 472 -10.65 5.37 -19.57
CA LEU A 472 -9.88 5.41 -20.83
C LEU A 472 -9.98 6.73 -21.60
N TYR A 473 -10.89 7.63 -21.20
CA TYR A 473 -11.11 8.94 -21.81
C TYR A 473 -10.98 10.06 -20.80
N ASN A 474 -11.00 11.31 -21.27
CA ASN A 474 -10.89 12.50 -20.44
C ASN A 474 -9.69 12.40 -19.50
N ASP A 475 -9.82 12.74 -18.22
CA ASP A 475 -8.78 12.60 -17.21
C ASP A 475 -8.64 11.18 -16.65
N GLY A 476 -9.14 10.17 -17.38
CA GLY A 476 -9.12 8.78 -16.97
C GLY A 476 -7.72 8.21 -16.78
N ALA A 477 -7.53 7.48 -15.69
CA ALA A 477 -6.24 6.94 -15.29
C ALA A 477 -5.55 6.06 -16.35
N LEU A 478 -6.30 5.38 -17.22
CA LEU A 478 -5.78 4.54 -18.30
C LEU A 478 -5.69 5.25 -19.66
N ARG A 479 -6.00 6.55 -19.75
CA ARG A 479 -5.64 7.34 -20.94
C ARG A 479 -4.11 7.40 -21.05
N ASP A 480 -3.62 7.31 -22.28
CA ASP A 480 -2.20 7.04 -22.57
C ASP A 480 -1.24 8.02 -21.87
N ASP A 481 -1.55 9.31 -21.83
CA ASP A 481 -0.71 10.34 -21.20
C ASP A 481 -0.67 10.22 -19.67
N TYR A 482 -1.80 9.94 -18.99
CA TYR A 482 -1.82 9.72 -17.54
C TYR A 482 -1.17 8.38 -17.14
N ALA A 483 -1.45 7.32 -17.90
CA ALA A 483 -0.84 6.01 -17.70
C ALA A 483 0.69 6.09 -17.80
N ARG A 484 1.18 6.79 -18.84
CA ARG A 484 2.62 7.01 -19.07
C ARG A 484 3.22 8.00 -18.09
N ALA A 485 2.51 9.05 -17.66
CA ALA A 485 2.99 9.96 -16.63
C ALA A 485 3.27 9.21 -15.31
N ARG A 486 2.37 8.31 -14.89
CA ARG A 486 2.62 7.46 -13.72
C ARG A 486 3.79 6.49 -13.93
N TRP A 487 3.91 5.93 -15.13
CA TRP A 487 5.06 5.07 -15.48
C TRP A 487 6.39 5.82 -15.35
N GLN A 488 6.46 7.02 -15.92
CA GLN A 488 7.66 7.85 -15.88
C GLN A 488 8.00 8.30 -14.47
N ALA A 489 7.01 8.68 -13.65
CA ALA A 489 7.25 9.05 -12.25
C ALA A 489 7.96 7.93 -11.46
N LEU A 490 7.53 6.68 -11.65
CA LEU A 490 8.17 5.51 -11.03
C LEU A 490 9.54 5.19 -11.63
N ALA A 491 9.66 5.26 -12.96
CA ALA A 491 10.94 5.02 -13.65
C ALA A 491 11.99 6.04 -13.24
N ASP A 492 11.66 7.33 -13.23
CA ASP A 492 12.55 8.42 -12.81
C ASP A 492 12.99 8.26 -11.36
N HIS A 493 12.06 7.87 -10.47
CA HIS A 493 12.37 7.61 -9.07
C HIS A 493 13.43 6.49 -8.88
N LEU A 494 13.44 5.48 -9.75
CA LEU A 494 14.39 4.36 -9.68
C LEU A 494 15.60 4.46 -10.61
N ARG A 495 15.62 5.41 -11.54
CA ARG A 495 16.70 5.54 -12.53
C ARG A 495 18.08 5.58 -11.88
N THR A 496 18.27 6.39 -10.83
CA THR A 496 19.56 6.45 -10.14
C THR A 496 19.77 5.26 -9.20
N PRO A 497 18.83 4.88 -8.32
CA PRO A 497 18.99 3.72 -7.42
C PRO A 497 19.30 2.38 -8.11
N VAL A 498 18.76 2.13 -9.30
CA VAL A 498 18.91 0.83 -9.97
C VAL A 498 20.36 0.56 -10.41
N VAL A 499 21.24 1.57 -10.46
CA VAL A 499 22.68 1.37 -10.71
C VAL A 499 23.30 0.51 -9.60
N ALA A 500 22.91 0.72 -8.34
CA ALA A 500 23.41 -0.10 -7.24
C ALA A 500 22.84 -1.53 -7.28
N GLU A 501 21.61 -1.70 -7.78
CA GLU A 501 21.05 -3.03 -8.07
C GLU A 501 21.80 -3.73 -9.22
N SER A 502 22.27 -2.98 -10.24
CA SER A 502 23.11 -3.53 -11.33
C SER A 502 24.41 -4.07 -10.77
N ALA A 503 25.10 -3.27 -9.95
CA ALA A 503 26.35 -3.67 -9.32
C ALA A 503 26.15 -4.88 -8.40
N ARG A 504 25.02 -4.98 -7.70
CA ARG A 504 24.80 -6.05 -6.72
C ARG A 504 24.31 -7.36 -7.32
N TRP A 505 23.44 -7.31 -8.34
CA TRP A 505 22.71 -8.48 -8.84
C TRP A 505 22.75 -8.64 -10.37
N GLY A 506 23.37 -7.71 -11.10
CA GLY A 506 23.37 -7.70 -12.56
C GLY A 506 24.03 -8.92 -13.20
N ASP A 507 25.01 -9.51 -12.52
CA ASP A 507 25.82 -10.65 -12.94
C ASP A 507 25.45 -11.98 -12.25
N ALA A 508 24.44 -11.97 -11.36
CA ALA A 508 24.05 -13.12 -10.56
C ALA A 508 23.70 -14.36 -11.39
N VAL A 509 23.24 -14.20 -12.63
CA VAL A 509 22.99 -15.31 -13.56
C VAL A 509 24.30 -15.71 -14.24
N ILE A 510 24.80 -16.91 -13.91
CA ILE A 510 26.11 -17.40 -14.35
C ILE A 510 26.15 -17.54 -15.89
N GLY A 511 27.18 -16.92 -16.49
CA GLY A 511 27.50 -17.05 -17.91
C GLY A 511 26.78 -16.07 -18.85
N GLY A 512 25.98 -15.13 -18.31
CA GLY A 512 25.45 -13.98 -19.03
C GLY A 512 26.32 -12.72 -18.88
N PRO A 513 26.09 -11.67 -19.67
CA PRO A 513 26.66 -10.35 -19.40
C PRO A 513 26.07 -9.75 -18.11
N THR A 514 26.84 -8.90 -17.42
CA THR A 514 26.35 -8.06 -16.32
C THR A 514 25.27 -7.12 -16.86
N ARG A 515 24.10 -7.12 -16.23
CA ARG A 515 22.99 -6.24 -16.60
C ARG A 515 23.18 -4.85 -16.06
N THR A 516 22.83 -3.86 -16.87
CA THR A 516 23.09 -2.46 -16.55
C THR A 516 21.83 -1.61 -16.60
N ARG A 517 21.88 -0.45 -15.96
CA ARG A 517 20.80 0.54 -16.04
C ARG A 517 20.59 1.01 -17.48
N ASP A 518 21.64 1.43 -18.17
CA ASP A 518 21.52 2.18 -19.43
C ASP A 518 21.22 1.30 -20.64
N GLU A 519 21.47 -0.01 -20.55
CA GLU A 519 21.11 -0.97 -21.61
C GLU A 519 19.88 -1.80 -21.21
N ASP A 520 19.97 -2.66 -20.19
CA ASP A 520 18.90 -3.63 -19.90
C ASP A 520 17.67 -3.01 -19.24
N TRP A 521 17.86 -2.18 -18.20
CA TRP A 521 16.73 -1.58 -17.49
C TRP A 521 16.05 -0.50 -18.34
N GLN A 522 16.83 0.38 -19.00
CA GLN A 522 16.27 1.45 -19.83
C GLN A 522 15.53 0.90 -21.04
N ASP A 523 16.06 -0.12 -21.73
CA ASP A 523 15.37 -0.73 -22.87
C ASP A 523 14.01 -1.31 -22.45
N GLU A 524 13.92 -1.89 -21.26
CA GLU A 524 12.65 -2.41 -20.74
C GLU A 524 11.70 -1.29 -20.28
N VAL A 525 12.22 -0.21 -19.70
CA VAL A 525 11.44 0.99 -19.36
C VAL A 525 10.82 1.60 -20.61
N ASP A 526 11.61 1.76 -21.67
CA ASP A 526 11.17 2.29 -22.96
C ASP A 526 10.19 1.33 -23.65
N PHE A 527 10.41 0.03 -23.52
CA PHE A 527 9.51 -0.99 -24.08
C PHE A 527 8.12 -0.96 -23.43
N GLN A 528 8.04 -0.88 -22.10
CA GLN A 528 6.74 -0.81 -21.40
C GLN A 528 6.06 0.55 -21.58
N ASP A 529 6.82 1.66 -21.66
CA ASP A 529 6.28 2.97 -22.03
C ASP A 529 5.65 2.94 -23.45
N ALA A 530 6.35 2.34 -24.42
CA ALA A 530 5.86 2.19 -25.78
C ALA A 530 4.63 1.28 -25.90
N TYR A 531 4.44 0.32 -24.99
CA TYR A 531 3.21 -0.47 -24.93
C TYR A 531 1.98 0.40 -24.66
N MET A 532 2.13 1.43 -23.81
CA MET A 532 1.03 2.30 -23.38
C MET A 532 0.63 3.30 -24.47
N ASP A 533 1.43 3.48 -25.52
CA ASP A 533 1.11 4.35 -26.66
C ASP A 533 -0.01 3.73 -27.52
N GLY A 534 -1.17 4.39 -27.57
CA GLY A 534 -2.39 3.90 -28.22
C GLY A 534 -3.12 2.80 -27.44
N ALA A 535 -2.71 2.50 -26.20
CA ALA A 535 -3.27 1.41 -25.42
C ALA A 535 -4.75 1.65 -25.06
N ALA A 536 -5.13 2.87 -24.71
CA ALA A 536 -6.52 3.18 -24.38
C ALA A 536 -7.46 2.88 -25.56
N ALA A 537 -7.11 3.37 -26.75
CA ALA A 537 -7.88 3.14 -27.98
C ALA A 537 -7.93 1.66 -28.39
N ASN A 538 -6.83 0.93 -28.19
CA ASN A 538 -6.77 -0.52 -28.42
C ASN A 538 -7.70 -1.28 -27.48
N LEU A 539 -7.75 -0.90 -26.19
CA LEU A 539 -8.66 -1.53 -25.24
C LEU A 539 -10.12 -1.25 -25.58
N ILE A 540 -10.49 -0.01 -25.94
CA ILE A 540 -11.85 0.30 -26.41
C ILE A 540 -12.22 -0.56 -27.62
N THR A 541 -11.30 -0.72 -28.58
CA THR A 541 -11.52 -1.58 -29.74
C THR A 541 -11.75 -3.05 -29.34
N ALA A 542 -10.97 -3.56 -28.38
CA ALA A 542 -11.14 -4.91 -27.86
C ALA A 542 -12.49 -5.07 -27.12
N LEU A 543 -12.89 -4.09 -26.31
CA LEU A 543 -14.17 -4.10 -25.61
C LEU A 543 -15.36 -4.07 -26.60
N ARG A 544 -15.32 -3.21 -27.62
CA ARG A 544 -16.34 -3.18 -28.68
C ARG A 544 -16.43 -4.51 -29.45
N THR A 545 -15.29 -5.14 -29.71
CA THR A 545 -15.24 -6.45 -30.37
C THR A 545 -15.98 -7.53 -29.58
N GLU A 546 -15.86 -7.50 -28.25
CA GLU A 546 -16.58 -8.41 -27.35
C GLU A 546 -18.00 -7.93 -26.98
N GLY A 547 -18.41 -6.76 -27.46
CA GLY A 547 -19.70 -6.14 -27.13
C GLY A 547 -19.79 -5.60 -25.70
N TYR A 548 -18.64 -5.26 -25.09
CA TYR A 548 -18.52 -4.76 -23.71
C TYR A 548 -18.50 -3.25 -23.62
N TYR A 549 -18.39 -2.57 -24.75
CA TYR A 549 -18.52 -1.13 -24.87
C TYR A 549 -19.46 -0.81 -26.04
N PRO A 550 -20.42 0.12 -25.89
CA PRO A 550 -21.34 0.50 -26.94
C PRO A 550 -20.66 0.99 -28.22
N LEU A 551 -21.34 0.84 -29.35
CA LEU A 551 -20.92 1.43 -30.63
C LEU A 551 -21.26 2.92 -30.72
N VAL A 552 -22.16 3.39 -29.87
CA VAL A 552 -22.55 4.80 -29.75
C VAL A 552 -21.63 5.48 -28.73
N ASP A 553 -20.93 6.53 -29.15
CA ASP A 553 -20.03 7.30 -28.28
C ASP A 553 -20.79 8.34 -27.44
N PRO A 554 -20.32 8.63 -26.20
CA PRO A 554 -20.89 9.70 -25.39
C PRO A 554 -20.77 11.07 -26.07
N PRO A 555 -21.63 12.04 -25.71
CA PRO A 555 -21.49 13.39 -26.25
C PRO A 555 -20.19 14.03 -25.77
N LEU A 556 -19.59 14.84 -26.64
CA LEU A 556 -18.46 15.71 -26.32
C LEU A 556 -18.97 16.97 -25.62
N VAL A 557 -18.15 17.53 -24.74
CA VAL A 557 -18.43 18.77 -24.01
C VAL A 557 -17.42 19.83 -24.40
N PHE A 558 -17.88 21.00 -24.84
CA PHE A 558 -17.00 22.10 -25.24
C PHE A 558 -17.23 23.35 -24.39
N GLU A 559 -16.15 24.03 -24.03
CA GLU A 559 -16.19 25.44 -23.61
C GLU A 559 -15.82 26.31 -24.81
N GLY A 560 -16.82 26.95 -25.42
CA GLY A 560 -16.62 27.70 -26.66
C GLY A 560 -16.20 26.79 -27.82
N ALA A 561 -14.91 26.77 -28.14
CA ALA A 561 -14.33 25.90 -29.18
C ALA A 561 -13.38 24.82 -28.62
N ASP A 562 -13.08 24.88 -27.32
CA ASP A 562 -12.13 24.01 -26.67
C ASP A 562 -12.88 22.78 -26.12
N LEU A 563 -12.37 21.59 -26.43
CA LEU A 563 -12.91 20.33 -25.91
C LEU A 563 -12.53 20.20 -24.43
N ILE A 564 -13.51 19.87 -23.60
CA ILE A 564 -13.30 19.53 -22.19
C ILE A 564 -12.98 18.04 -22.11
N GLU A 565 -11.74 17.73 -21.76
CA GLU A 565 -11.23 16.36 -21.59
C GLU A 565 -10.85 16.06 -20.13
N PHE A 566 -11.62 16.60 -19.19
CA PHE A 566 -11.56 16.33 -17.76
C PHE A 566 -12.97 16.12 -17.22
N THR A 567 -13.10 15.37 -16.13
CA THR A 567 -14.38 15.05 -15.50
C THR A 567 -14.67 15.92 -14.29
N GLN A 568 -13.68 16.68 -13.82
CA GLN A 568 -13.82 17.60 -12.69
C GLN A 568 -13.18 18.95 -12.97
N LEU A 569 -13.83 20.02 -12.51
CA LEU A 569 -13.31 21.39 -12.58
C LEU A 569 -13.65 22.15 -11.31
N GLU A 570 -12.62 22.63 -10.63
CA GLU A 570 -12.77 23.48 -9.46
C GLU A 570 -13.07 24.91 -9.89
N LEU A 571 -14.21 25.46 -9.42
CA LEU A 571 -14.60 26.84 -9.68
C LEU A 571 -15.03 27.51 -8.37
N ALA A 572 -14.88 28.83 -8.30
CA ALA A 572 -15.47 29.58 -7.19
C ALA A 572 -17.00 29.35 -7.16
N PRO A 573 -17.63 29.29 -5.97
CA PRO A 573 -19.08 29.15 -5.87
C PRO A 573 -19.83 30.19 -6.70
N ASP A 574 -20.98 29.79 -7.27
CA ASP A 574 -21.83 30.60 -8.15
C ASP A 574 -21.16 31.04 -9.47
N THR A 575 -20.00 30.47 -9.83
CA THR A 575 -19.36 30.76 -11.12
C THR A 575 -20.13 30.10 -12.26
N PRO A 576 -20.62 30.88 -13.25
CA PRO A 576 -21.27 30.33 -14.43
C PRO A 576 -20.24 29.76 -15.42
N LEU A 577 -20.55 28.60 -15.99
CA LEU A 577 -19.82 27.99 -17.11
C LEU A 577 -20.81 27.65 -18.22
N ALA A 578 -20.60 28.19 -19.41
CA ALA A 578 -21.41 27.86 -20.58
C ALA A 578 -20.72 26.75 -21.38
N VAL A 579 -21.35 25.59 -21.47
CA VAL A 579 -20.82 24.44 -22.22
C VAL A 579 -21.75 24.10 -23.39
N ARG A 580 -21.18 23.55 -24.47
CA ARG A 580 -21.95 22.95 -25.58
C ARG A 580 -21.77 21.45 -25.54
N LEU A 581 -22.88 20.71 -25.50
CA LEU A 581 -22.90 19.28 -25.76
C LEU A 581 -23.06 19.05 -27.26
N GLU A 582 -22.29 18.13 -27.81
CA GLU A 582 -22.34 17.78 -29.24
C GLU A 582 -22.10 16.28 -29.40
N LEU A 583 -22.83 15.63 -30.31
CA LEU A 583 -22.57 14.22 -30.62
C LEU A 583 -21.15 14.04 -31.16
N ASP A 584 -20.45 12.98 -30.73
CA ASP A 584 -19.16 12.57 -31.33
C ASP A 584 -19.38 11.85 -32.68
N GLY A 585 -19.95 12.59 -33.63
CA GLY A 585 -20.44 12.04 -34.89
C GLY A 585 -21.62 11.08 -34.72
N GLY A 586 -21.90 10.31 -35.80
CA GLY A 586 -23.00 9.34 -35.79
C GLY A 586 -24.41 9.95 -35.82
N ALA A 587 -25.38 9.13 -35.45
CA ALA A 587 -26.78 9.52 -35.27
C ALA A 587 -27.17 9.34 -33.80
N GLY A 588 -28.27 9.96 -33.38
CA GLY A 588 -28.81 9.79 -32.04
C GLY A 588 -29.33 11.10 -31.46
N THR A 589 -29.63 11.06 -30.17
CA THR A 589 -30.12 12.18 -29.37
C THR A 589 -29.36 12.23 -28.07
N ILE A 590 -28.89 13.42 -27.70
CA ILE A 590 -28.26 13.71 -26.42
C ILE A 590 -29.35 13.77 -25.36
N TYR A 591 -29.16 13.05 -24.25
CA TYR A 591 -29.93 13.24 -23.03
C TYR A 591 -28.99 13.64 -21.91
N TYR A 592 -29.34 14.68 -21.17
CA TYR A 592 -28.51 15.19 -20.09
C TYR A 592 -29.30 15.62 -18.86
N THR A 593 -28.61 15.71 -17.74
CA THR A 593 -29.10 16.23 -16.46
C THR A 593 -28.03 17.13 -15.85
N VAL A 594 -28.43 18.06 -15.00
CA VAL A 594 -27.51 18.96 -14.27
C VAL A 594 -27.62 18.81 -12.75
N ASP A 595 -28.49 17.91 -12.29
CA ASP A 595 -28.69 17.59 -10.87
C ASP A 595 -27.89 16.35 -10.43
N GLY A 596 -27.05 15.82 -11.32
CA GLY A 596 -26.32 14.58 -11.09
C GLY A 596 -27.18 13.31 -11.18
N SER A 597 -28.44 13.33 -11.59
CA SER A 597 -29.14 12.07 -11.90
C SER A 597 -28.63 11.47 -13.22
N ASP A 598 -28.69 10.14 -13.40
CA ASP A 598 -28.38 9.56 -14.73
C ASP A 598 -29.49 9.94 -15.73
N PRO A 599 -29.19 10.46 -16.94
CA PRO A 599 -30.20 10.77 -17.96
C PRO A 599 -30.97 9.54 -18.47
N ARG A 600 -30.52 8.33 -18.16
CA ARG A 600 -31.17 7.05 -18.47
C ARG A 600 -31.71 6.40 -17.20
N ALA A 601 -33.00 6.04 -17.20
CA ALA A 601 -33.60 5.22 -16.14
C ALA A 601 -33.18 3.75 -16.27
N VAL A 602 -33.20 3.02 -15.15
CA VAL A 602 -33.04 1.55 -15.15
C VAL A 602 -34.01 0.91 -16.15
N GLY A 603 -33.51 0.01 -17.00
CA GLY A 603 -34.28 -0.58 -18.10
C GLY A 603 -34.27 0.24 -19.40
N GLY A 604 -33.64 1.41 -19.43
CA GLY A 604 -33.28 2.13 -20.66
C GLY A 604 -34.24 3.21 -21.14
N ALA A 605 -35.26 3.57 -20.36
CA ALA A 605 -36.12 4.70 -20.70
C ALA A 605 -35.36 6.03 -20.49
N PRO A 606 -35.45 6.99 -21.42
CA PRO A 606 -34.92 8.33 -21.20
C PRO A 606 -35.64 9.02 -20.02
N GLN A 607 -34.88 9.69 -19.15
CA GLN A 607 -35.41 10.52 -18.07
C GLN A 607 -34.74 11.90 -17.96
N GLY A 608 -33.64 12.13 -18.69
CA GLY A 608 -32.98 13.44 -18.81
C GLY A 608 -33.66 14.40 -19.80
N ILE A 609 -33.07 15.58 -19.93
CA ILE A 609 -33.46 16.61 -20.90
C ILE A 609 -32.97 16.21 -22.28
N ASP A 610 -33.87 16.22 -23.27
CA ASP A 610 -33.55 16.01 -24.69
C ASP A 610 -32.80 17.24 -25.25
N GLY A 611 -31.55 17.00 -25.65
CA GLY A 611 -30.64 17.99 -26.23
C GLY A 611 -30.48 17.89 -27.76
N ASP A 612 -31.30 17.10 -28.44
CA ASP A 612 -31.18 16.80 -29.87
C ASP A 612 -29.73 16.34 -30.22
N VAL A 613 -29.16 16.79 -31.34
CA VAL A 613 -27.77 16.50 -31.73
C VAL A 613 -26.74 17.46 -31.12
N THR A 614 -27.18 18.61 -30.61
CA THR A 614 -26.33 19.62 -29.96
C THR A 614 -27.15 20.59 -29.13
N VAL A 615 -26.64 20.96 -27.96
CA VAL A 615 -27.31 21.87 -27.02
C VAL A 615 -26.31 22.70 -26.22
N ASP A 616 -26.59 23.99 -26.07
CA ASP A 616 -25.87 24.86 -25.13
C ASP A 616 -26.50 24.73 -23.74
N VAL A 617 -25.67 24.44 -22.74
CA VAL A 617 -26.07 24.26 -21.33
C VAL A 617 -25.32 25.28 -20.47
N ASN A 618 -26.08 26.06 -19.69
CA ASN A 618 -25.49 26.97 -18.71
C ASN A 618 -25.42 26.26 -17.36
N LEU A 619 -24.20 26.04 -16.89
CA LEU A 619 -23.86 25.44 -15.61
C LEU A 619 -23.51 26.53 -14.59
N VAL A 620 -23.76 26.29 -13.32
CA VAL A 620 -23.40 27.20 -12.21
C VAL A 620 -22.84 26.34 -11.08
N SER A 621 -21.59 26.57 -10.68
CA SER A 621 -20.95 25.79 -9.61
C SER A 621 -21.64 26.02 -8.25
N PRO A 622 -21.87 24.97 -7.42
CA PRO A 622 -21.58 23.57 -7.70
C PRO A 622 -22.69 22.87 -8.51
N VAL A 623 -22.30 22.05 -9.50
CA VAL A 623 -23.25 21.33 -10.37
C VAL A 623 -22.59 20.11 -11.02
N VAL A 624 -23.35 19.02 -11.16
CA VAL A 624 -22.90 17.79 -11.84
C VAL A 624 -23.70 17.59 -13.12
N LEU A 625 -23.05 17.81 -14.25
CA LEU A 625 -23.57 17.47 -15.57
C LEU A 625 -23.35 15.98 -15.83
N ARG A 626 -24.42 15.28 -16.21
CA ARG A 626 -24.38 13.89 -16.69
C ARG A 626 -25.03 13.82 -18.06
N ALA A 627 -24.36 13.23 -19.04
CA ALA A 627 -24.86 13.19 -20.42
C ALA A 627 -24.60 11.84 -21.10
N ARG A 628 -25.55 11.39 -21.93
CA ARG A 628 -25.47 10.19 -22.75
C ARG A 628 -26.04 10.45 -24.14
N THR A 629 -25.59 9.68 -25.11
CA THR A 629 -26.21 9.59 -26.45
C THR A 629 -27.11 8.36 -26.49
N LEU A 630 -28.31 8.50 -27.06
CA LEU A 630 -29.20 7.39 -27.42
C LEU A 630 -29.35 7.32 -28.94
N ASP A 631 -28.92 6.22 -29.56
CA ASP A 631 -29.20 5.90 -30.97
C ASP A 631 -30.05 4.62 -31.07
N GLY A 632 -31.28 4.77 -31.57
CA GLY A 632 -32.27 3.70 -31.56
C GLY A 632 -32.56 3.19 -30.14
N ASN A 633 -32.02 2.02 -29.79
CA ASN A 633 -32.14 1.40 -28.46
C ASN A 633 -30.79 1.29 -27.73
N GLU A 634 -29.72 1.80 -28.31
CA GLU A 634 -28.37 1.70 -27.76
C GLU A 634 -27.99 3.01 -27.07
N TRP A 635 -27.62 2.89 -25.80
CA TRP A 635 -27.12 4.01 -25.00
C TRP A 635 -25.60 4.00 -25.00
N SER A 636 -25.00 5.17 -25.14
CA SER A 636 -23.56 5.36 -24.88
C SER A 636 -23.22 5.14 -23.40
N ALA A 637 -21.92 5.03 -23.12
CA ALA A 637 -21.40 5.26 -21.77
C ALA A 637 -21.72 6.68 -21.27
N LEU A 638 -21.57 6.89 -19.96
CA LEU A 638 -21.88 8.15 -19.29
C LEU A 638 -20.71 9.15 -19.36
N HIS A 639 -20.97 10.32 -19.93
CA HIS A 639 -20.10 11.49 -19.73
C HIS A 639 -20.48 12.21 -18.44
N VAL A 640 -19.49 12.56 -17.61
CA VAL A 640 -19.67 13.32 -16.37
C VAL A 640 -18.75 14.54 -16.39
N LEU A 641 -19.30 15.70 -16.02
CA LEU A 641 -18.53 16.90 -15.69
C LEU A 641 -19.04 17.44 -14.35
N ASP A 642 -18.21 17.40 -13.33
CA ASP A 642 -18.47 17.91 -11.99
C ASP A 642 -17.78 19.26 -11.79
N LEU A 643 -18.59 20.32 -11.64
CA LEU A 643 -18.12 21.62 -11.21
C LEU A 643 -18.30 21.70 -9.70
N HIS A 644 -17.23 21.54 -8.93
CA HIS A 644 -17.29 21.65 -7.47
C HIS A 644 -16.75 23.01 -7.01
N GLY A 645 -17.14 23.41 -5.80
CA GLY A 645 -16.73 24.66 -5.19
C GLY A 645 -15.33 24.56 -4.58
N VAL A 646 -14.56 25.64 -4.65
CA VAL A 646 -13.30 25.78 -3.89
C VAL A 646 -13.57 25.46 -2.43
N SER A 647 -12.92 24.42 -1.90
CA SER A 647 -12.79 24.22 -0.46
C SER A 647 -11.99 25.42 0.05
N MET A 648 -12.67 26.40 0.65
CA MET A 648 -11.95 27.47 1.36
C MET A 648 -11.34 26.81 2.59
N GLY A 649 -10.16 26.22 2.42
CA GLY A 649 -9.32 25.77 3.51
C GLY A 649 -9.28 26.87 4.58
N ASP A 650 -9.39 26.47 5.82
CA ASP A 650 -9.53 27.34 6.99
C ASP A 650 -8.31 28.25 7.28
N GLY A 651 -7.35 28.29 6.34
CA GLY A 651 -6.19 29.17 6.34
C GLY A 651 -5.00 28.59 7.08
N ASP A 652 -4.95 27.28 7.34
CA ASP A 652 -3.82 26.62 8.00
C ASP A 652 -2.73 26.07 7.06
N GLY A 653 -2.99 26.02 5.75
CA GLY A 653 -1.97 25.79 4.72
C GLY A 653 -1.90 24.36 4.18
N ASP A 654 -3.03 23.67 4.10
CA ASP A 654 -3.15 22.33 3.54
C ASP A 654 -3.50 22.34 2.02
N PRO A 655 -2.82 21.55 1.16
CA PRO A 655 -3.22 21.38 -0.23
C PRO A 655 -3.78 19.98 -0.54
N GLY A 656 -5.09 19.91 -0.84
CA GLY A 656 -5.65 18.99 -1.84
C GLY A 656 -6.52 17.85 -1.30
N ASP A 657 -7.82 18.08 -1.17
CA ASP A 657 -8.84 17.09 -0.89
C ASP A 657 -9.34 16.39 -2.16
N GLY A 658 -8.79 15.19 -2.40
CA GLY A 658 -9.43 14.14 -3.17
C GLY A 658 -10.39 13.34 -2.28
N ASP A 659 -11.67 13.36 -2.67
CA ASP A 659 -12.72 12.37 -2.42
C ASP A 659 -13.12 11.96 -0.98
N GLY A 660 -14.37 12.33 -0.65
CA GLY A 660 -15.38 11.35 -0.21
C GLY A 660 -15.42 10.99 1.27
N ASP A 661 -15.90 11.92 2.11
CA ASP A 661 -16.36 11.60 3.46
C ASP A 661 -17.83 11.12 3.47
N PRO A 662 -18.14 9.93 4.02
CA PRO A 662 -19.47 9.59 4.47
C PRO A 662 -19.59 9.68 5.99
N GLY A 663 -19.96 10.85 6.49
CA GLY A 663 -21.08 10.97 7.43
C GLY A 663 -20.73 11.29 8.89
N ASP A 664 -20.56 12.57 9.17
CA ASP A 664 -20.96 13.22 10.41
C ASP A 664 -22.46 13.60 10.36
N GLY A 665 -23.21 13.03 11.31
CA GLY A 665 -24.63 13.29 11.53
C GLY A 665 -24.88 13.61 12.99
N ASP A 666 -24.81 14.88 13.30
CA ASP A 666 -25.03 15.57 14.57
C ASP A 666 -26.49 15.52 15.04
N GLY A 667 -26.69 15.66 16.36
CA GLY A 667 -28.03 15.73 16.95
C GLY A 667 -28.06 15.97 18.45
N ASP A 668 -27.72 17.19 18.87
CA ASP A 668 -27.98 17.71 20.22
C ASP A 668 -29.49 17.86 20.48
N GLY A 669 -29.96 17.42 21.65
CA GLY A 669 -31.37 17.53 22.06
C GLY A 669 -31.62 17.16 23.54
N ASP A 670 -31.38 18.14 24.40
CA ASP A 670 -31.92 18.39 25.75
C ASP A 670 -33.09 17.55 26.32
N GLY A 671 -32.95 17.04 27.56
CA GLY A 671 -34.11 16.67 28.40
C GLY A 671 -33.88 15.77 29.64
N ASN A 672 -33.75 16.40 30.81
CA ASN A 672 -33.81 15.90 32.22
C ASN A 672 -34.57 14.57 32.55
N GLY A 673 -34.07 13.81 33.55
CA GLY A 673 -34.93 13.08 34.50
C GLY A 673 -34.36 11.81 35.19
N ASP A 674 -34.02 11.95 36.47
CA ASP A 674 -33.52 10.99 37.48
C ASP A 674 -34.34 9.69 37.76
N GLY A 675 -33.70 8.65 38.33
CA GLY A 675 -34.36 7.72 39.28
C GLY A 675 -33.84 6.26 39.40
N ASP A 676 -32.82 6.03 40.24
CA ASP A 676 -32.56 4.99 41.27
C ASP A 676 -32.93 3.46 41.17
N ASP A 677 -32.04 2.70 41.83
CA ASP A 677 -32.14 1.42 42.59
C ASP A 677 -31.80 0.02 41.97
N ASP A 678 -30.59 -0.44 42.32
CA ASP A 678 -30.23 -1.59 43.17
C ASP A 678 -30.58 -3.07 42.83
N GLY A 679 -29.55 -3.94 42.85
CA GLY A 679 -29.71 -5.33 43.33
C GLY A 679 -28.84 -6.47 42.74
N SER A 680 -27.65 -6.67 43.32
CA SER A 680 -27.04 -7.96 43.75
C SER A 680 -26.91 -9.22 42.84
N GLU A 681 -25.66 -9.67 42.75
CA GLU A 681 -25.13 -11.02 43.09
C GLU A 681 -25.49 -12.33 42.34
N THR A 682 -24.40 -12.99 41.91
CA THR A 682 -24.06 -14.45 42.00
C THR A 682 -24.63 -15.46 40.99
N GLY A 683 -23.71 -16.10 40.25
CA GLY A 683 -23.38 -17.52 40.50
C GLY A 683 -24.05 -18.61 39.64
N THR A 684 -23.18 -19.34 38.93
CA THR A 684 -23.23 -20.78 38.59
C THR A 684 -24.08 -21.31 37.41
N ALA A 685 -23.33 -21.74 36.37
CA ALA A 685 -23.31 -23.04 35.69
C ALA A 685 -24.61 -23.78 35.30
N GLY A 686 -24.68 -24.21 34.03
CA GLY A 686 -25.37 -25.43 33.62
C GLY A 686 -25.99 -25.44 32.22
N ASP A 687 -25.36 -26.20 31.32
CA ASP A 687 -25.93 -27.03 30.24
C ASP A 687 -26.71 -26.42 29.04
N GLU A 688 -26.16 -26.72 27.85
CA GLU A 688 -26.82 -26.87 26.55
C GLU A 688 -27.89 -28.00 26.53
N PRO A 689 -28.62 -28.28 25.42
CA PRO A 689 -29.08 -27.44 24.30
C PRO A 689 -30.60 -27.68 23.95
N SER A 690 -31.07 -27.00 22.90
CA SER A 690 -32.00 -27.49 21.85
C SER A 690 -33.43 -26.90 21.73
N SER A 691 -33.73 -26.63 20.45
CA SER A 691 -35.00 -26.75 19.73
C SER A 691 -36.03 -25.60 19.74
N ASP A 692 -36.21 -25.08 18.52
CA ASP A 692 -37.48 -24.85 17.82
C ASP A 692 -38.60 -24.03 18.49
N SER A 693 -38.91 -22.90 17.86
CA SER A 693 -40.12 -22.71 17.03
C SER A 693 -40.80 -21.35 17.21
N ASN A 694 -41.08 -20.74 16.05
CA ASN A 694 -42.25 -19.94 15.68
C ASN A 694 -42.96 -19.06 16.73
N GLY A 695 -43.15 -17.79 16.36
CA GLY A 695 -44.40 -17.11 16.70
C GLY A 695 -44.35 -15.58 16.73
N ALA A 696 -44.80 -14.99 15.63
CA ALA A 696 -45.26 -13.61 15.45
C ALA A 696 -45.94 -12.94 16.68
N GLY A 697 -45.79 -11.62 16.81
CA GLY A 697 -46.72 -10.81 17.59
C GLY A 697 -46.28 -9.38 17.89
N CYS A 698 -46.80 -8.42 17.12
CA CYS A 698 -46.77 -6.97 17.29
C CYS A 698 -47.03 -6.45 18.71
N GLY A 699 -46.49 -5.25 19.03
CA GLY A 699 -47.26 -4.27 19.82
C GLY A 699 -46.48 -3.33 20.74
N CYS A 700 -46.16 -2.14 20.23
CA CYS A 700 -46.29 -0.82 20.86
C CYS A 700 -45.68 -0.52 22.26
N ALA A 701 -44.62 0.28 22.21
CA ALA A 701 -44.54 1.65 22.76
C ALA A 701 -44.20 1.91 24.25
N VAL A 702 -43.40 2.98 24.38
CA VAL A 702 -43.22 3.98 25.47
C VAL A 702 -42.25 3.68 26.62
N GLY A 703 -41.15 4.46 26.68
CA GLY A 703 -40.75 5.18 27.90
C GLY A 703 -39.35 4.88 28.48
N PRO A 704 -38.51 5.90 28.80
CA PRO A 704 -37.06 5.77 29.09
C PRO A 704 -36.73 5.85 30.60
N VAL A 705 -35.54 5.38 31.02
CA VAL A 705 -34.89 5.80 32.30
C VAL A 705 -33.36 5.75 32.13
N GLY A 706 -32.68 6.85 32.49
CA GLY A 706 -31.22 7.03 32.39
C GLY A 706 -30.42 6.54 33.60
N ALA A 707 -29.12 6.36 33.38
CA ALA A 707 -28.09 6.06 34.38
C ALA A 707 -27.44 7.34 34.97
N PRO A 708 -26.84 7.33 36.18
CA PRO A 708 -26.17 8.47 36.79
C PRO A 708 -24.66 8.56 36.47
N PRO A 709 -23.97 9.69 36.80
CA PRO A 709 -22.68 10.06 36.23
C PRO A 709 -21.46 9.49 36.99
N VAL A 710 -20.39 9.19 36.25
CA VAL A 710 -19.04 8.97 36.78
C VAL A 710 -18.16 10.16 36.38
N LEU A 711 -17.58 10.81 37.40
CA LEU A 711 -16.49 11.78 37.24
C LEU A 711 -15.26 11.10 36.62
N ILE A 712 -14.74 11.65 35.52
CA ILE A 712 -13.41 11.32 35.00
C ILE A 712 -12.48 12.51 35.25
N LEU A 713 -11.39 12.23 35.95
CA LEU A 713 -10.25 13.10 36.20
C LEU A 713 -9.44 13.29 34.91
N PHE A 714 -9.21 14.55 34.52
CA PHE A 714 -8.24 14.91 33.48
C PHE A 714 -6.81 14.59 33.94
N GLY A 715 -6.16 13.65 33.28
CA GLY A 715 -4.72 13.41 33.35
C GLY A 715 -3.97 14.35 32.40
N LEU A 716 -3.03 15.12 32.96
CA LEU A 716 -2.16 16.07 32.28
C LEU A 716 -1.21 15.37 31.31
N GLY A 717 -1.38 15.62 30.00
CA GLY A 717 -0.39 15.34 28.96
C GLY A 717 0.69 16.44 28.93
N VAL A 718 1.94 16.04 29.11
CA VAL A 718 3.12 16.92 29.09
C VAL A 718 3.53 17.22 27.65
N TRP A 719 3.42 18.48 27.26
CA TRP A 719 3.94 19.04 26.00
C TRP A 719 5.48 19.05 25.99
N ARG A 720 6.11 18.40 25.01
CA ARG A 720 7.53 18.60 24.67
C ARG A 720 7.65 19.68 23.58
N GLN A 721 8.17 20.84 23.97
CA GLN A 721 8.55 21.93 23.06
C GLN A 721 9.78 21.55 22.22
N ARG A 722 9.65 21.53 20.90
CA ARG A 722 10.77 21.57 19.94
C ARG A 722 11.39 22.97 19.93
N ARG A 723 12.70 23.09 20.20
CA ARG A 723 13.47 24.33 20.01
C ARG A 723 14.02 24.38 18.58
N ARG A 724 13.51 25.29 17.75
CA ARG A 724 14.21 25.80 16.56
C ARG A 724 15.23 26.86 17.01
N ALA A 725 16.51 26.61 16.77
CA ALA A 725 17.54 27.64 16.87
C ALA A 725 17.71 28.28 15.49
N ASN A 726 17.30 29.54 15.36
CA ASN A 726 17.68 30.41 14.25
C ASN A 726 19.09 30.95 14.54
N GLU A 727 20.06 30.67 13.66
CA GLU A 727 21.26 31.50 13.53
C GLU A 727 21.31 32.16 12.16
N LEU A 728 21.30 33.49 12.20
CA LEU A 728 21.53 34.42 11.10
C LEU A 728 23.01 34.83 11.08
N ALA A 729 23.49 35.04 9.86
CA ALA A 729 24.60 35.91 9.43
C ALA A 729 26.01 35.30 9.31
N ARG A 730 26.52 35.23 8.08
CA ARG A 730 27.49 36.20 7.50
C ARG A 730 27.90 35.76 6.07
N GLU A 731 27.56 36.58 5.08
CA GLU A 731 28.46 37.51 4.36
C GLU A 731 29.13 36.89 3.12
N ASN A 732 28.63 37.36 1.98
CA ASN A 732 29.20 37.31 0.64
C ASN A 732 30.44 38.24 0.57
N PRO A 733 31.46 37.93 -0.26
CA PRO A 733 31.84 38.94 -1.25
C PRO A 733 32.22 38.38 -2.63
N ALA A 734 31.51 38.89 -3.63
CA ALA A 734 32.00 39.52 -4.87
C ALA A 734 33.11 38.88 -5.72
N SER A 735 32.74 38.55 -6.96
CA SER A 735 33.43 38.83 -8.24
C SER A 735 34.97 38.74 -8.32
N VAL A 736 35.48 37.71 -9.00
CA VAL A 736 36.10 37.70 -10.36
C VAL A 736 36.02 36.28 -10.89
#